data_AF-A0A382CBM0-F1
#
_entry.id   AF-A0A382CBM0-F1
#
_cell.length_a   1.000
_cell.length_b   1.000
_cell.length_c   1.000
_cell.angle_alpha   90.00
_cell.angle_beta   90.00
_cell.angle_gamma   90.00
#
_symmetry.space_group_name_H-M   'P 1'
#
loop_
_entity.id
_entity.type
_entity.pdbx_description
1 polymer ?
#
loop_
_entity_poly.entity_id
_entity_poly.type
_entity_poly.pdbx_seq_one_letter_code
_entity_poly.pdbx_strand_id
1 'polypeptide(L)'
;ENSRDDVSYVKCDTEKHLLQSFLTFWEQHKPDVITGWNTEFFDIPYICNRILNQFDEKELKRLSPWGGVFSRSVYQMGRSHQVYDIQGVAHLDFFDLYRKFTYTSQESYRLDHIAFIELGERKDGNPYETFSEWYTKDYQSFIEYNITDVELVDKLEDKMKLIDLCLTMAYDAKVNYIDVLGTTKYWDILMYNHLRKKNIVIPQKKKHEKSEKYEGAYVKDPIVGMHKWVMSFDLNSLYPHLIMQYNISPETLMGSPFKKDKDITVDKLLDKKVDDSIMQSLKEKKVTLTPNGALFKKNKRGFLPELMQSIYDDRVKYKRLLLEAKQEYENTKDPKLEKDISRYDNIQMAKKISLNSAYGAIGNSWFRYYDLLVAEAITTSGQLSIRWIERSLNQYLNKTLKTDDLDYVIASDTDSVYITFDKLIDKLPLQGQDTGEIINFLDRLAREKIEPYIDQSYQELSEYINAYEQKMQMSREVIADKSIWTSKKRYILNVWDNEGVRYKEPYLKIMGIEAVKSSTPAPCREKIKDAIKIIMHEDSKVLNSFIQDFRSEFMEMKPELIAYPRSVNGLAKWTESHNLFKKGAPIHCKGAILYNYLLKKNKLTHKYPFIAEGDKIKFLHLKEPNLYQSTSISFPTQLPKEFDFDSILDYDIQFE
;
A
#
# COMPACT_ATOMS: atom_id res chain seq x y z
N GLU A 1 35.05 -9.86 -23.17
CA GLU A 1 34.60 -9.20 -24.42
C GLU A 1 33.09 -9.31 -24.44
N ASN A 2 32.36 -8.23 -24.72
CA ASN A 2 30.90 -8.32 -24.84
C ASN A 2 30.56 -8.42 -26.34
N SER A 3 29.77 -9.43 -26.72
CA SER A 3 29.36 -9.69 -28.10
C SER A 3 27.95 -9.21 -28.41
N ARG A 4 27.32 -8.51 -27.46
CA ARG A 4 25.96 -8.00 -27.59
C ARG A 4 25.95 -6.62 -28.25
N ASP A 5 25.09 -6.46 -29.25
CA ASP A 5 24.98 -5.22 -30.03
C ASP A 5 24.35 -4.05 -29.24
N ASP A 6 23.62 -4.35 -28.17
CA ASP A 6 22.98 -3.38 -27.27
C ASP A 6 23.89 -2.90 -26.12
N VAL A 7 25.12 -3.41 -26.03
CA VAL A 7 26.07 -3.07 -24.95
C VAL A 7 27.32 -2.39 -25.49
N SER A 8 27.54 -1.15 -25.08
CA SER A 8 28.80 -0.43 -25.32
C SER A 8 29.77 -0.64 -24.15
N TYR A 9 30.80 -1.48 -24.36
CA TYR A 9 31.82 -1.74 -23.34
C TYR A 9 33.02 -0.78 -23.46
N VAL A 10 33.35 -0.08 -22.38
CA VAL A 10 34.52 0.79 -22.29
C VAL A 10 35.51 0.24 -21.26
N LYS A 11 36.64 -0.28 -21.73
CA LYS A 11 37.73 -0.74 -20.86
C LYS A 11 38.56 0.45 -20.37
N CYS A 12 38.70 0.58 -19.06
CA CYS A 12 39.52 1.64 -18.44
C CYS A 12 40.69 1.03 -17.65
N ASP A 13 41.91 1.56 -17.84
CA ASP A 13 43.11 1.03 -17.18
C ASP A 13 43.19 1.32 -15.68
N THR A 14 42.52 2.39 -15.23
CA THR A 14 42.49 2.80 -13.83
C THR A 14 41.10 3.29 -13.45
N GLU A 15 40.79 3.29 -12.16
CA GLU A 15 39.54 3.85 -11.65
C GLU A 15 39.41 5.35 -11.93
N LYS A 16 40.52 6.11 -11.92
CA LYS A 16 40.51 7.54 -12.28
C LYS A 16 40.09 7.73 -13.75
N HIS A 17 40.63 6.90 -14.64
CA HIS A 17 40.21 6.90 -16.05
C HIS A 17 38.73 6.55 -16.17
N LEU A 18 38.25 5.53 -15.44
CA LEU A 18 36.83 5.14 -15.44
C LEU A 18 35.90 6.28 -14.99
N LEU A 19 36.22 6.96 -13.88
CA LEU A 19 35.41 8.06 -13.38
C LEU A 19 35.41 9.28 -14.33
N GLN A 20 36.55 9.61 -14.94
CA GLN A 20 36.61 10.69 -15.93
C GLN A 20 35.84 10.37 -17.21
N SER A 21 35.91 9.12 -17.68
CA SER A 21 35.12 8.63 -18.81
C SER A 21 33.63 8.65 -18.49
N PHE A 22 33.23 8.24 -17.28
CA PHE A 22 31.84 8.33 -16.82
C PHE A 22 31.34 9.78 -16.76
N LEU A 23 32.12 10.72 -16.20
CA LEU A 23 31.74 12.14 -16.16
C LEU A 23 31.59 12.74 -17.57
N THR A 24 32.46 12.34 -18.49
CA THR A 24 32.37 12.78 -19.90
C THR A 24 31.13 12.21 -20.58
N PHE A 25 30.82 10.92 -20.36
CA PHE A 25 29.59 10.29 -20.81
C PHE A 25 28.36 11.02 -20.24
N TRP A 26 28.36 11.31 -18.95
CA TRP A 26 27.28 12.00 -18.25
C TRP A 26 27.00 13.39 -18.83
N GLU A 27 28.03 14.20 -19.04
CA GLU A 27 27.93 15.55 -19.61
C GLU A 27 27.42 15.55 -21.07
N GLN A 28 27.75 14.50 -21.83
CA GLN A 28 27.28 14.34 -23.20
C GLN A 28 25.80 13.96 -23.26
N HIS A 29 25.36 13.06 -22.36
CA HIS A 29 23.98 12.55 -22.37
C HIS A 29 22.99 13.45 -21.63
N LYS A 30 23.45 14.25 -20.64
CA LYS A 30 22.64 15.22 -19.88
C LYS A 30 21.32 14.63 -19.36
N PRO A 31 21.37 13.64 -18.45
CA PRO A 31 20.17 12.99 -17.97
C PRO A 31 19.24 13.98 -17.26
N ASP A 32 17.96 13.99 -17.61
CA ASP A 32 16.92 14.72 -16.88
C ASP A 32 16.47 13.96 -15.62
N VAL A 33 16.52 12.62 -15.69
CA VAL A 33 16.10 11.70 -14.64
C VAL A 33 17.19 10.65 -14.44
N ILE A 34 17.49 10.36 -13.18
CA ILE A 34 18.30 9.21 -12.77
C ILE A 34 17.38 8.25 -12.05
N THR A 35 17.42 6.98 -12.45
CA THR A 35 16.67 5.88 -11.84
C THR A 35 17.58 4.67 -11.66
N GLY A 36 17.08 3.65 -10.98
CA GLY A 36 17.76 2.41 -10.66
C GLY A 36 17.12 1.79 -9.42
N TRP A 37 17.82 0.87 -8.76
CA TRP A 37 17.30 0.20 -7.57
C TRP A 37 18.14 0.55 -6.33
N ASN A 38 17.63 1.40 -5.44
CA ASN A 38 18.32 1.90 -4.25
C ASN A 38 19.50 2.85 -4.57
N THR A 39 19.38 3.59 -5.67
CA THR A 39 20.33 4.62 -6.11
C THR A 39 20.44 5.81 -5.16
N GLU A 40 19.35 6.24 -4.50
CA GLU A 40 19.36 7.43 -3.64
C GLU A 40 20.23 7.23 -2.39
N PHE A 41 20.20 6.02 -1.80
CA PHE A 41 20.93 5.70 -0.57
C PHE A 41 22.24 4.96 -0.78
N PHE A 42 22.55 4.52 -1.99
CA PHE A 42 23.77 3.75 -2.28
C PHE A 42 24.54 4.30 -3.47
N ASP A 43 24.06 4.10 -4.71
CA ASP A 43 24.87 4.35 -5.92
C ASP A 43 25.30 5.82 -6.04
N ILE A 44 24.35 6.76 -5.91
CA ILE A 44 24.63 8.19 -6.04
C ILE A 44 25.55 8.69 -4.92
N PRO A 45 25.29 8.42 -3.62
CA PRO A 45 26.23 8.75 -2.56
C PRO A 45 27.61 8.13 -2.75
N TYR A 46 27.69 6.87 -3.20
CA TYR A 46 28.96 6.18 -3.41
C TYR A 46 29.76 6.86 -4.52
N ILE A 47 29.16 7.10 -5.69
CA ILE A 47 29.80 7.77 -6.83
C ILE A 47 30.26 9.18 -6.44
N CYS A 48 29.39 9.98 -5.80
CA CYS A 48 29.74 11.35 -5.40
C CYS A 48 30.92 11.37 -4.42
N ASN A 49 30.87 10.55 -3.37
CA ASN A 49 31.97 10.43 -2.41
C ASN A 49 33.24 9.86 -3.06
N ARG A 50 33.12 8.93 -4.02
CA ARG A 50 34.27 8.34 -4.70
C ARG A 50 34.96 9.34 -5.61
N ILE A 51 34.21 10.18 -6.32
CA ILE A 51 34.75 11.31 -7.09
C ILE A 51 35.50 12.26 -6.15
N LEU A 52 34.91 12.66 -5.03
CA LEU A 52 35.58 13.53 -4.04
C LEU A 52 36.86 12.92 -3.45
N ASN A 53 36.91 11.60 -3.30
CA ASN A 53 38.10 10.92 -2.80
C ASN A 53 39.24 10.82 -3.85
N GLN A 54 38.88 10.71 -5.14
CA GLN A 54 39.86 10.56 -6.23
C GLN A 54 40.26 11.90 -6.86
N PHE A 55 39.41 12.91 -6.74
CA PHE A 55 39.50 14.23 -7.35
C PHE A 55 39.11 15.33 -6.34
N ASP A 56 38.35 16.34 -6.78
CA ASP A 56 37.91 17.48 -5.98
C ASP A 56 36.43 17.83 -6.27
N GLU A 57 35.93 18.88 -5.62
CA GLU A 57 34.56 19.37 -5.84
C GLU A 57 34.29 19.86 -7.26
N LYS A 58 35.31 20.27 -8.01
CA LYS A 58 35.14 20.76 -9.38
C LYS A 58 34.72 19.62 -10.30
N GLU A 59 35.35 18.46 -10.16
CA GLU A 59 34.95 17.25 -10.87
C GLU A 59 33.57 16.76 -10.43
N LEU A 60 33.23 16.83 -9.14
CA LEU A 60 31.89 16.46 -8.66
C LEU A 60 30.79 17.33 -9.31
N LYS A 61 31.02 18.64 -9.43
CA LYS A 61 30.03 19.58 -9.97
C LYS A 61 29.68 19.32 -11.44
N ARG A 62 30.50 18.56 -12.18
CA ARG A 62 30.21 18.10 -13.55
C ARG A 62 28.99 17.20 -13.64
N LEU A 63 28.59 16.55 -12.53
CA LEU A 63 27.34 15.78 -12.48
C LEU A 63 26.09 16.66 -12.61
N SER A 64 26.17 17.94 -12.27
CA SER A 64 25.04 18.86 -12.34
C SER A 64 25.14 19.75 -13.58
N PRO A 65 24.11 19.81 -14.45
CA PRO A 65 24.07 20.80 -15.53
C PRO A 65 24.05 22.25 -15.03
N TRP A 66 23.74 22.49 -13.75
CA TRP A 66 23.74 23.82 -13.12
C TRP A 66 24.99 24.06 -12.26
N GLY A 67 25.93 23.11 -12.20
CA GLY A 67 27.15 23.19 -11.41
C GLY A 67 26.92 23.11 -9.89
N GLY A 68 25.76 22.64 -9.44
CA GLY A 68 25.38 22.53 -8.04
C GLY A 68 25.17 21.08 -7.62
N VAL A 69 26.06 20.56 -6.77
CA VAL A 69 25.92 19.22 -6.15
C VAL A 69 26.10 19.36 -4.64
N PHE A 70 25.06 19.03 -3.88
CA PHE A 70 25.03 19.25 -2.44
C PHE A 70 24.72 17.97 -1.69
N SER A 71 25.54 17.65 -0.68
CA SER A 71 25.19 16.57 0.24
C SER A 71 24.19 17.06 1.29
N ARG A 72 23.24 16.21 1.66
CA ARG A 72 22.32 16.42 2.78
C ARG A 72 22.16 15.12 3.56
N SER A 73 21.85 15.25 4.84
CA SER A 73 21.50 14.10 5.69
C SER A 73 19.98 13.98 5.76
N VAL A 74 19.45 12.79 5.52
CA VAL A 74 18.02 12.47 5.70
C VAL A 74 17.86 11.40 6.75
N TYR A 75 16.83 11.53 7.60
CA TYR A 75 16.50 10.49 8.57
C TYR A 75 15.40 9.60 7.99
N GLN A 76 15.74 8.37 7.63
CA GLN A 76 14.84 7.40 7.03
C GLN A 76 15.25 6.00 7.47
N MET A 77 14.29 5.07 7.52
CA MET A 77 14.54 3.70 8.02
C MET A 77 15.26 3.70 9.38
N GLY A 78 14.88 4.62 10.29
CA GLY A 78 15.46 4.68 11.63
C GLY A 78 16.92 5.14 11.72
N ARG A 79 17.57 5.52 10.62
CA ARG A 79 18.95 6.02 10.62
C ARG A 79 19.14 7.25 9.73
N SER A 80 20.25 7.94 9.93
CA SER A 80 20.67 9.03 9.05
C SER A 80 21.37 8.44 7.82
N HIS A 81 20.89 8.81 6.65
CA HIS A 81 21.49 8.51 5.35
C HIS A 81 22.06 9.79 4.74
N GLN A 82 23.25 9.70 4.16
CA GLN A 82 23.77 10.75 3.30
C GLN A 82 23.16 10.56 1.91
N VAL A 83 22.59 11.63 1.37
CA VAL A 83 22.09 11.69 0.00
C VAL A 83 22.64 12.94 -0.67
N TYR A 84 22.65 12.94 -2.01
CA TYR A 84 23.11 14.08 -2.80
C TYR A 84 21.96 14.67 -3.62
N ASP A 85 21.92 15.99 -3.68
CA ASP A 85 21.07 16.78 -4.57
C ASP A 85 21.92 17.25 -5.75
N ILE A 86 21.69 16.68 -6.93
CA ILE A 86 22.35 17.06 -8.19
C ILE A 86 21.41 18.02 -8.91
N GLN A 87 21.69 19.31 -8.80
CA GLN A 87 20.78 20.32 -9.31
C GLN A 87 20.57 20.21 -10.82
N GLY A 88 19.31 20.28 -11.24
CA GLY A 88 18.91 20.13 -12.64
C GLY A 88 18.71 18.69 -13.09
N VAL A 89 18.91 17.70 -12.21
CA VAL A 89 18.63 16.28 -12.49
C VAL A 89 17.68 15.72 -11.43
N ALA A 90 16.60 15.07 -11.85
CA ALA A 90 15.63 14.48 -10.94
C ALA A 90 16.05 13.06 -10.54
N HIS A 91 16.16 12.79 -9.24
CA HIS A 91 16.43 11.45 -8.73
C HIS A 91 15.10 10.74 -8.50
N LEU A 92 14.76 9.81 -9.37
CA LEU A 92 13.57 8.97 -9.28
C LEU A 92 13.99 7.53 -9.05
N ASP A 93 14.33 7.18 -7.82
CA ASP A 93 14.68 5.81 -7.47
C ASP A 93 13.50 4.87 -7.70
N PHE A 94 13.67 3.87 -8.56
CA PHE A 94 12.61 2.92 -8.90
C PHE A 94 12.16 2.12 -7.68
N PHE A 95 13.07 1.88 -6.72
CA PHE A 95 12.73 1.26 -5.45
C PHE A 95 11.65 2.06 -4.70
N ASP A 96 11.76 3.39 -4.66
CA ASP A 96 10.79 4.25 -3.98
C ASP A 96 9.51 4.42 -4.80
N LEU A 97 9.60 4.48 -6.14
CA LEU A 97 8.43 4.45 -7.02
C LEU A 97 7.61 3.18 -6.81
N TYR A 98 8.27 2.01 -6.80
CA TYR A 98 7.64 0.73 -6.55
C TYR A 98 6.94 0.71 -5.20
N ARG A 99 7.62 1.12 -4.12
CA ARG A 99 7.04 1.18 -2.77
C ARG A 99 5.90 2.18 -2.62
N LYS A 100 5.90 3.26 -3.41
CA LYS A 100 4.89 4.31 -3.37
C LYS A 100 3.61 3.92 -4.11
N PHE A 101 3.76 3.32 -5.29
CA PHE A 101 2.64 3.10 -6.21
C PHE A 101 2.11 1.66 -6.20
N THR A 102 2.83 0.71 -5.62
CA THR A 102 2.32 -0.64 -5.38
C THR A 102 1.69 -0.76 -3.99
N TYR A 103 0.54 -1.43 -3.91
CA TYR A 103 -0.23 -1.56 -2.66
C TYR A 103 0.16 -2.78 -1.82
N THR A 104 1.07 -3.61 -2.30
CA THR A 104 1.46 -4.88 -1.67
C THR A 104 2.80 -4.76 -0.97
N SER A 105 2.81 -4.99 0.34
CA SER A 105 4.06 -5.12 1.09
C SER A 105 4.74 -6.44 0.74
N GLN A 106 5.98 -6.36 0.27
CA GLN A 106 6.78 -7.53 -0.07
C GLN A 106 7.60 -8.03 1.13
N GLU A 107 7.96 -9.32 1.15
CA GLU A 107 8.84 -9.87 2.19
C GLU A 107 10.25 -9.28 2.08
N SER A 108 10.75 -9.19 0.86
CA SER A 108 12.03 -8.59 0.49
C SER A 108 11.80 -7.54 -0.58
N TYR A 109 12.60 -6.46 -0.55
CA TYR A 109 12.64 -5.47 -1.63
C TYR A 109 14.01 -5.48 -2.32
N ARG A 110 14.70 -6.63 -2.31
CA ARG A 110 15.86 -6.83 -3.19
C ARG A 110 15.36 -6.91 -4.63
N LEU A 111 16.12 -6.34 -5.57
CA LEU A 111 15.75 -6.33 -6.99
C LEU A 111 15.44 -7.74 -7.52
N ASP A 112 16.25 -8.75 -7.21
CA ASP A 112 16.00 -10.15 -7.61
C ASP A 112 14.63 -10.68 -7.14
N HIS A 113 14.24 -10.35 -5.91
CA HIS A 113 12.97 -10.81 -5.36
C HIS A 113 11.79 -10.13 -6.06
N ILE A 114 11.89 -8.82 -6.30
CA ILE A 114 10.85 -8.06 -6.99
C ILE A 114 10.77 -8.44 -8.46
N ALA A 115 11.91 -8.59 -9.13
CA ALA A 115 12.00 -9.07 -10.51
C ALA A 115 11.30 -10.41 -10.70
N PHE A 116 11.42 -11.35 -9.77
CA PHE A 116 10.69 -12.60 -9.89
C PHE A 116 9.18 -12.46 -9.66
N ILE A 117 8.78 -11.65 -8.67
CA ILE A 117 7.36 -11.45 -8.39
C ILE A 117 6.66 -10.81 -9.58
N GLU A 118 7.33 -9.84 -10.20
CA GLU A 118 6.75 -9.07 -11.29
C GLU A 118 7.00 -9.69 -12.67
N LEU A 119 8.21 -10.18 -12.95
CA LEU A 119 8.62 -10.66 -14.27
C LEU A 119 8.74 -12.18 -14.35
N GLY A 120 8.76 -12.89 -13.22
CA GLY A 120 9.08 -14.33 -13.18
C GLY A 120 10.57 -14.65 -13.37
N GLU A 121 11.43 -13.63 -13.48
CA GLU A 121 12.86 -13.78 -13.71
C GLU A 121 13.64 -13.83 -12.39
N ARG A 122 14.70 -14.65 -12.34
CA ARG A 122 15.66 -14.70 -11.23
C ARG A 122 17.03 -14.31 -11.73
N LYS A 123 17.80 -13.67 -10.86
CA LYS A 123 19.23 -13.47 -11.08
C LYS A 123 19.99 -14.75 -10.75
N ASP A 124 21.05 -14.99 -11.51
CA ASP A 124 22.10 -15.89 -11.04
C ASP A 124 22.74 -15.26 -9.80
N GLY A 125 22.64 -15.95 -8.66
CA GLY A 125 23.24 -15.50 -7.41
C GLY A 125 24.77 -15.45 -7.50
N ASN A 126 25.42 -14.78 -6.55
CA ASN A 126 26.88 -14.79 -6.48
C ASN A 126 27.40 -16.23 -6.37
N PRO A 127 28.15 -16.74 -7.37
CA PRO A 127 28.63 -18.12 -7.37
C PRO A 127 29.80 -18.34 -6.39
N TYR A 128 30.35 -17.26 -5.82
CA TYR A 128 31.44 -17.27 -4.87
C TYR A 128 31.01 -16.79 -3.48
N GLU A 129 31.93 -16.89 -2.52
CA GLU A 129 31.67 -16.55 -1.13
C GLU A 129 31.55 -15.03 -0.89
N THR A 130 32.30 -14.23 -1.66
CA THR A 130 32.26 -12.76 -1.58
C THR A 130 32.25 -12.12 -2.96
N PHE A 131 31.77 -10.87 -3.07
CA PHE A 131 31.84 -10.12 -4.33
C PHE A 131 33.29 -9.84 -4.77
N SER A 132 34.24 -9.72 -3.83
CA SER A 132 35.65 -9.56 -4.17
C SER A 132 36.22 -10.80 -4.83
N GLU A 133 35.86 -11.98 -4.33
CA GLU A 133 36.23 -13.24 -4.98
C GLU A 133 35.61 -13.37 -6.35
N TRP A 134 34.33 -13.01 -6.50
CA TRP A 134 33.65 -13.04 -7.79
C TRP A 134 34.35 -12.14 -8.82
N TYR A 135 34.58 -10.87 -8.47
CA TYR A 135 35.29 -9.92 -9.33
C TYR A 135 36.66 -10.42 -9.79
N THR A 136 37.39 -11.13 -8.93
CA THR A 136 38.77 -11.57 -9.19
C THR A 136 38.86 -12.92 -9.90
N LYS A 137 37.96 -13.85 -9.59
CA LYS A 137 37.98 -15.23 -10.11
C LYS A 137 37.17 -15.36 -11.40
N ASP A 138 36.10 -14.59 -11.55
CA ASP A 138 35.23 -14.61 -12.73
C ASP A 138 34.68 -13.22 -13.03
N TYR A 139 35.54 -12.41 -13.63
CA TYR A 139 35.24 -11.04 -14.00
C TYR A 139 34.12 -10.94 -15.04
N GLN A 140 34.00 -11.90 -15.96
CA GLN A 140 33.01 -11.80 -17.05
C GLN A 140 31.59 -11.96 -16.49
N SER A 141 31.31 -12.99 -15.70
CA SER A 141 29.96 -13.16 -15.12
C SER A 141 29.62 -12.06 -14.11
N PHE A 142 30.61 -11.47 -13.44
CA PHE A 142 30.43 -10.29 -12.59
C PHE A 142 29.91 -9.08 -13.38
N ILE A 143 30.43 -8.85 -14.60
CA ILE A 143 29.96 -7.77 -15.48
C ILE A 143 28.56 -8.06 -16.04
N GLU A 144 28.30 -9.30 -16.49
CA GLU A 144 26.96 -9.68 -16.98
C GLU A 144 25.90 -9.56 -15.88
N TYR A 145 26.25 -9.87 -14.62
CA TYR A 145 25.39 -9.62 -13.47
C TYR A 145 25.05 -8.13 -13.33
N ASN A 146 26.03 -7.23 -13.47
CA ASN A 146 25.78 -5.80 -13.37
C ASN A 146 24.90 -5.26 -14.52
N ILE A 147 25.08 -5.77 -15.74
CA ILE A 147 24.21 -5.45 -16.89
C ILE A 147 22.78 -5.91 -16.63
N THR A 148 22.62 -7.15 -16.17
CA THR A 148 21.32 -7.75 -15.83
C THR A 148 20.59 -6.93 -14.76
N ASP A 149 21.30 -6.36 -13.79
CA ASP A 149 20.72 -5.49 -12.75
C ASP A 149 20.06 -4.23 -13.33
N VAL A 150 20.64 -3.64 -14.38
CA VAL A 150 20.05 -2.47 -15.06
C VAL A 150 18.87 -2.90 -15.93
N GLU A 151 19.01 -3.97 -16.70
CA GLU A 151 17.96 -4.51 -17.57
C GLU A 151 16.70 -4.91 -16.82
N LEU A 152 16.85 -5.47 -15.61
CA LEU A 152 15.70 -5.82 -14.79
C LEU A 152 14.89 -4.59 -14.37
N VAL A 153 15.54 -3.46 -14.08
CA VAL A 153 14.82 -2.21 -13.76
C VAL A 153 14.12 -1.67 -15.01
N ASP A 154 14.75 -1.77 -16.18
CA ASP A 154 14.15 -1.38 -17.46
C ASP A 154 12.89 -2.21 -17.80
N LYS A 155 12.99 -3.54 -17.69
CA LYS A 155 11.85 -4.47 -17.84
C LYS A 155 10.73 -4.21 -16.83
N LEU A 156 11.09 -3.85 -15.59
CA LEU A 156 10.10 -3.47 -14.57
C LEU A 156 9.36 -2.19 -14.99
N GLU A 157 10.05 -1.17 -15.50
CA GLU A 157 9.40 0.02 -16.03
C GLU A 157 8.52 -0.32 -17.24
N ASP A 158 8.97 -1.21 -18.13
CA ASP A 158 8.17 -1.63 -19.27
C ASP A 158 6.85 -2.32 -18.89
N LYS A 159 6.88 -3.13 -17.84
CA LYS A 159 5.67 -3.76 -17.32
C LYS A 159 4.79 -2.79 -16.52
N MET A 160 5.39 -1.97 -15.66
CA MET A 160 4.66 -1.26 -14.60
C MET A 160 4.41 0.22 -14.89
N LYS A 161 5.22 0.84 -15.74
CA LYS A 161 5.12 2.24 -16.18
C LYS A 161 5.07 3.24 -15.00
N LEU A 162 5.91 3.02 -13.98
CA LEU A 162 5.90 3.80 -12.74
C LEU A 162 6.58 5.16 -12.91
N ILE A 163 7.61 5.25 -13.73
CA ILE A 163 8.23 6.54 -14.08
C ILE A 163 7.23 7.36 -14.88
N ASP A 164 6.62 6.77 -15.91
CA ASP A 164 5.57 7.43 -16.70
C ASP A 164 4.39 7.90 -15.84
N LEU A 165 4.01 7.12 -14.83
CA LEU A 165 2.97 7.48 -13.86
C LEU A 165 3.37 8.67 -12.99
N CYS A 166 4.59 8.65 -12.46
CA CYS A 166 5.14 9.74 -11.68
C CYS A 166 5.18 11.05 -12.48
N LEU A 167 5.67 10.98 -13.73
CA LEU A 167 5.74 12.12 -14.64
C LEU A 167 4.34 12.66 -14.97
N THR A 168 3.39 11.78 -15.27
CA THR A 168 1.99 12.16 -15.55
C THR A 168 1.38 12.94 -14.37
N MET A 169 1.56 12.44 -13.15
CA MET A 169 1.11 13.13 -11.94
C MET A 169 1.83 14.46 -11.71
N ALA A 170 3.15 14.50 -11.94
CA ALA A 170 3.97 15.67 -11.73
C ALA A 170 3.57 16.81 -12.68
N TYR A 171 3.40 16.52 -13.96
CA TYR A 171 2.99 17.50 -14.96
C TYR A 171 1.56 17.99 -14.73
N ASP A 172 0.63 17.11 -14.35
CA ASP A 172 -0.77 17.48 -14.04
C ASP A 172 -0.84 18.46 -12.86
N ALA A 173 -0.08 18.18 -11.80
CA ALA A 173 -0.01 19.05 -10.61
C ALA A 173 0.92 20.26 -10.78
N LYS A 174 1.83 20.22 -11.78
CA LYS A 174 2.95 21.14 -12.01
C LYS A 174 3.90 21.20 -10.80
N VAL A 175 4.34 20.03 -10.36
CA VAL A 175 5.31 19.85 -9.27
C VAL A 175 6.60 19.24 -9.77
N ASN A 176 7.66 19.29 -8.96
CA ASN A 176 8.86 18.51 -9.25
C ASN A 176 8.54 17.02 -9.11
N TYR A 177 9.23 16.15 -9.84
CA TYR A 177 8.90 14.73 -9.87
C TYR A 177 8.97 14.07 -8.48
N ILE A 178 10.00 14.42 -7.69
CA ILE A 178 10.18 13.91 -6.32
C ILE A 178 9.02 14.33 -5.40
N ASP A 179 8.37 15.47 -5.65
CA ASP A 179 7.27 15.95 -4.82
C ASP A 179 6.01 15.07 -4.94
N VAL A 180 5.89 14.24 -5.99
CA VAL A 180 4.81 13.24 -6.17
C VAL A 180 4.91 12.10 -5.16
N LEU A 181 6.13 11.76 -4.71
CA LEU A 181 6.33 10.76 -3.66
C LEU A 181 5.77 11.25 -2.31
N GLY A 182 5.73 12.56 -2.09
CA GLY A 182 5.06 13.21 -0.97
C GLY A 182 3.58 13.52 -1.24
N THR A 183 2.75 13.57 -0.20
CA THR A 183 1.32 13.96 -0.35
C THR A 183 1.10 15.46 -0.14
N THR A 184 1.77 16.04 0.86
CA THR A 184 1.51 17.42 1.30
C THR A 184 1.91 18.47 0.25
N LYS A 185 3.12 18.35 -0.32
CA LYS A 185 3.64 19.33 -1.30
C LYS A 185 2.96 19.18 -2.66
N TYR A 186 2.69 17.94 -3.08
CA TYR A 186 1.86 17.62 -4.24
C TYR A 186 0.52 18.36 -4.20
N TRP A 187 -0.25 18.18 -3.13
CA TRP A 187 -1.57 18.82 -2.98
C TRP A 187 -1.49 20.34 -2.78
N ASP A 188 -0.47 20.85 -2.09
CA ASP A 188 -0.32 22.30 -1.87
C ASP A 188 -0.16 23.04 -3.21
N ILE A 189 0.69 22.52 -4.09
CA ILE A 189 0.95 23.12 -5.41
C ILE A 189 -0.24 22.90 -6.37
N LEU A 190 -0.85 21.72 -6.35
CA LEU A 190 -2.03 21.42 -7.17
C LEU A 190 -3.21 22.35 -6.80
N MET A 191 -3.47 22.56 -5.51
CA MET A 191 -4.50 23.52 -5.04
C MET A 191 -4.10 24.97 -5.34
N TYR A 192 -2.83 25.34 -5.16
CA TYR A 192 -2.33 26.66 -5.54
C TYR A 192 -2.57 26.95 -7.02
N ASN A 193 -2.23 26.02 -7.92
CA ASN A 193 -2.43 26.20 -9.36
C ASN A 193 -3.93 26.31 -9.71
N HIS A 194 -4.78 25.54 -9.06
CA HIS A 194 -6.24 25.64 -9.23
C HIS A 194 -6.77 27.01 -8.77
N LEU A 195 -6.39 27.47 -7.58
CA LEU A 195 -6.83 28.76 -7.02
C LEU A 195 -6.26 29.96 -7.78
N ARG A 196 -5.01 29.87 -8.24
CA ARG A 196 -4.34 30.90 -9.05
C ARG A 196 -5.07 31.15 -10.36
N LYS A 197 -5.57 30.10 -11.04
CA LYS A 197 -6.40 30.24 -12.26
C LYS A 197 -7.66 31.09 -12.02
N LYS A 198 -8.11 31.17 -10.76
CA LYS A 198 -9.28 31.95 -10.32
C LYS A 198 -8.92 33.27 -9.66
N ASN A 199 -7.65 33.67 -9.68
CA ASN A 199 -7.15 34.85 -8.98
C ASN A 199 -7.44 34.84 -7.47
N ILE A 200 -7.49 33.66 -6.84
CA ILE A 200 -7.65 33.51 -5.39
C ILE A 200 -6.28 33.34 -4.74
N VAL A 201 -6.02 34.14 -3.71
CA VAL A 201 -4.78 34.08 -2.93
C VAL A 201 -4.87 32.99 -1.86
N ILE A 202 -3.85 32.14 -1.77
CA ILE A 202 -3.76 31.08 -0.77
C ILE A 202 -3.34 31.63 0.61
N PRO A 203 -3.73 30.98 1.72
CA PRO A 203 -3.31 31.41 3.05
C PRO A 203 -1.82 31.13 3.31
N GLN A 204 -1.25 31.83 4.28
CA GLN A 204 0.08 31.52 4.79
C GLN A 204 0.07 30.18 5.52
N LYS A 205 1.12 29.37 5.33
CA LYS A 205 1.31 28.11 6.05
C LYS A 205 1.52 28.40 7.54
N LYS A 206 0.69 27.82 8.40
CA LYS A 206 0.81 27.90 9.86
C LYS A 206 1.60 26.70 10.38
N LYS A 207 2.35 26.90 11.47
CA LYS A 207 2.94 25.79 12.22
C LYS A 207 1.89 25.27 13.19
N HIS A 208 1.59 23.99 13.10
CA HIS A 208 0.77 23.29 14.08
C HIS A 208 1.70 22.43 14.93
N GLU A 209 1.51 22.44 16.25
CA GLU A 209 2.09 21.40 17.10
C GLU A 209 1.51 20.04 16.66
N LYS A 210 2.27 18.96 16.83
CA LYS A 210 1.75 17.61 16.54
C LYS A 210 0.49 17.41 17.38
N SER A 211 -0.67 17.43 16.73
CA SER A 211 -1.95 17.25 17.40
C SER A 211 -2.03 15.83 17.98
N GLU A 212 -2.91 15.67 18.96
CA GLU A 212 -3.39 14.36 19.38
C GLU A 212 -3.97 13.58 18.18
N LYS A 213 -3.96 12.25 18.28
CA LYS A 213 -4.58 11.39 17.28
C LYS A 213 -6.07 11.67 17.25
N TYR A 214 -6.64 11.92 16.09
CA TYR A 214 -8.09 12.00 15.90
C TYR A 214 -8.68 10.65 15.47
N GLU A 215 -10.00 10.49 15.63
CA GLU A 215 -10.68 9.25 15.31
C GLU A 215 -10.62 8.93 13.81
N GLY A 216 -10.25 7.68 13.52
CA GLY A 216 -10.12 7.15 12.16
C GLY A 216 -11.42 6.56 11.61
N ALA A 217 -11.29 5.63 10.67
CA ALA A 217 -12.40 4.90 10.10
C ALA A 217 -13.06 3.92 11.08
N TYR A 218 -14.34 3.62 10.86
CA TYR A 218 -15.08 2.61 11.60
C TYR A 218 -14.83 1.21 11.01
N VAL A 219 -14.69 0.22 11.90
CA VAL A 219 -14.60 -1.19 11.53
C VAL A 219 -15.47 -1.99 12.49
N LYS A 220 -16.49 -2.66 11.95
CA LYS A 220 -17.41 -3.52 12.69
C LYS A 220 -16.69 -4.78 13.19
N ASP A 221 -17.04 -5.25 14.37
CA ASP A 221 -16.66 -6.60 14.83
C ASP A 221 -17.39 -7.64 13.99
N PRO A 222 -16.68 -8.47 13.19
CA PRO A 222 -17.35 -9.37 12.27
C PRO A 222 -18.03 -10.51 13.01
N ILE A 223 -19.09 -11.06 12.43
CA ILE A 223 -19.64 -12.34 12.88
C ILE A 223 -18.62 -13.42 12.52
N VAL A 224 -17.92 -13.94 13.53
CA VAL A 224 -16.85 -14.93 13.35
C VAL A 224 -17.42 -16.27 12.90
N GLY A 225 -16.73 -16.93 11.98
CA GLY A 225 -17.13 -18.23 11.46
C GLY A 225 -17.22 -18.25 9.93
N MET A 226 -17.72 -19.37 9.42
CA MET A 226 -17.96 -19.57 8.00
C MET A 226 -19.37 -19.07 7.64
N HIS A 227 -19.46 -18.31 6.55
CA HIS A 227 -20.72 -17.82 6.00
C HIS A 227 -20.84 -18.17 4.53
N LYS A 228 -22.05 -18.51 4.10
CA LYS A 228 -22.35 -18.84 2.70
C LYS A 228 -23.00 -17.68 1.97
N TRP A 229 -22.85 -17.67 0.66
CA TRP A 229 -23.53 -16.74 -0.27
C TRP A 229 -23.37 -15.28 0.15
N VAL A 230 -22.12 -14.82 0.16
CA VAL A 230 -21.74 -13.48 0.62
C VAL A 230 -21.54 -12.54 -0.57
N MET A 231 -22.14 -11.37 -0.50
CA MET A 231 -21.84 -10.26 -1.41
C MET A 231 -21.16 -9.13 -0.65
N SER A 232 -20.12 -8.53 -1.24
CA SER A 232 -19.58 -7.25 -0.78
C SER A 232 -20.09 -6.11 -1.63
N PHE A 233 -20.35 -4.99 -0.98
CA PHE A 233 -20.64 -3.71 -1.62
C PHE A 233 -19.60 -2.71 -1.14
N ASP A 234 -19.10 -1.85 -2.03
CA ASP A 234 -18.02 -0.91 -1.75
C ASP A 234 -18.39 0.51 -2.21
N LEU A 235 -18.04 1.52 -1.40
CA LEU A 235 -18.24 2.93 -1.74
C LEU A 235 -17.13 3.43 -2.66
N ASN A 236 -17.53 3.92 -3.83
CA ASN A 236 -16.58 4.50 -4.79
C ASN A 236 -15.84 5.69 -4.17
N SER A 237 -14.51 5.57 -3.96
CA SER A 237 -13.65 6.65 -3.46
C SER A 237 -14.29 7.44 -2.31
N LEU A 238 -14.55 6.76 -1.17
CA LEU A 238 -15.30 7.28 -0.03
C LEU A 238 -14.94 8.73 0.33
N TYR A 239 -13.68 9.01 0.71
CA TYR A 239 -13.31 10.32 1.24
C TYR A 239 -13.47 11.46 0.22
N PRO A 240 -13.03 11.36 -1.04
CA PRO A 240 -13.36 12.35 -2.06
C PRO A 240 -14.87 12.62 -2.21
N HIS A 241 -15.71 11.58 -2.18
CA HIS A 241 -17.15 11.77 -2.31
C HIS A 241 -17.78 12.39 -1.07
N LEU A 242 -17.27 12.12 0.14
CA LEU A 242 -17.67 12.84 1.34
C LEU A 242 -17.30 14.32 1.26
N ILE A 243 -16.10 14.64 0.77
CA ILE A 243 -15.68 16.04 0.56
C ILE A 243 -16.67 16.75 -0.36
N MET A 244 -17.07 16.11 -1.45
CA MET A 244 -18.07 16.65 -2.40
C MET A 244 -19.46 16.76 -1.78
N GLN A 245 -19.95 15.69 -1.14
CA GLN A 245 -21.30 15.61 -0.56
C GLN A 245 -21.54 16.67 0.52
N TYR A 246 -20.57 16.86 1.41
CA TYR A 246 -20.70 17.79 2.52
C TYR A 246 -20.17 19.19 2.20
N ASN A 247 -19.67 19.42 0.98
CA ASN A 247 -19.01 20.66 0.55
C ASN A 247 -17.85 21.07 1.48
N ILE A 248 -17.03 20.09 1.89
CA ILE A 248 -15.94 20.26 2.85
C ILE A 248 -14.81 21.04 2.17
N SER A 249 -14.59 22.27 2.61
CA SER A 249 -13.50 23.12 2.11
C SER A 249 -13.12 24.16 3.17
N PRO A 250 -11.86 24.63 3.23
CA PRO A 250 -11.43 25.60 4.24
C PRO A 250 -12.26 26.90 4.27
N GLU A 251 -12.72 27.38 3.11
CA GLU A 251 -13.49 28.62 2.96
C GLU A 251 -15.00 28.45 3.12
N THR A 252 -15.49 27.20 3.05
CA THR A 252 -16.90 26.86 3.29
C THR A 252 -17.16 26.53 4.75
N LEU A 253 -16.11 26.20 5.51
CA LEU A 253 -16.17 25.94 6.95
C LEU A 253 -16.70 27.16 7.73
N MET A 254 -17.69 26.92 8.59
CA MET A 254 -18.26 27.92 9.50
C MET A 254 -17.92 27.67 10.98
N GLY A 255 -17.16 26.60 11.27
CA GLY A 255 -16.87 26.13 12.62
C GLY A 255 -17.90 25.11 13.13
N SER A 256 -17.84 24.82 14.43
CA SER A 256 -18.79 23.94 15.12
C SER A 256 -19.42 24.71 16.29
N PRO A 257 -20.68 25.15 16.19
CA PRO A 257 -21.35 25.86 17.28
C PRO A 257 -21.85 24.91 18.40
N PHE A 258 -21.64 23.60 18.23
CA PHE A 258 -22.16 22.56 19.10
C PHE A 258 -21.15 22.19 20.18
N LYS A 259 -21.63 21.77 21.35
CA LYS A 259 -20.75 21.20 22.37
C LYS A 259 -20.29 19.81 21.90
N LYS A 260 -18.96 19.64 21.81
CA LYS A 260 -18.31 18.37 21.47
C LYS A 260 -18.89 17.25 22.35
N ASP A 261 -19.23 16.14 21.71
CA ASP A 261 -19.71 14.89 22.33
C ASP A 261 -21.05 14.98 23.08
N LYS A 262 -21.79 16.09 22.93
CA LYS A 262 -23.10 16.26 23.59
C LYS A 262 -24.24 16.54 22.63
N ASP A 263 -24.07 17.37 21.61
CA ASP A 263 -25.21 17.78 20.79
C ASP A 263 -25.30 16.94 19.51
N ILE A 264 -24.19 16.83 18.78
CA ILE A 264 -24.09 16.08 17.52
C ILE A 264 -23.01 14.99 17.65
N THR A 265 -23.39 13.74 17.42
CA THR A 265 -22.48 12.58 17.31
C THR A 265 -22.97 11.63 16.23
N VAL A 266 -22.10 10.72 15.78
CA VAL A 266 -22.47 9.66 14.83
C VAL A 266 -23.66 8.85 15.36
N ASP A 267 -23.64 8.40 16.62
CA ASP A 267 -24.72 7.60 17.20
C ASP A 267 -26.05 8.35 17.30
N LYS A 268 -26.03 9.64 17.67
CA LYS A 268 -27.25 10.46 17.70
C LYS A 268 -27.85 10.65 16.32
N LEU A 269 -27.01 10.84 15.30
CA LEU A 269 -27.48 10.94 13.91
C LEU A 269 -28.06 9.61 13.43
N LEU A 270 -27.40 8.48 13.72
CA LEU A 270 -27.88 7.13 13.39
C LEU A 270 -29.21 6.79 14.08
N ASP A 271 -29.38 7.22 15.34
CA ASP A 271 -30.60 7.01 16.12
C ASP A 271 -31.69 8.05 15.83
N LYS A 272 -31.43 9.05 14.96
CA LYS A 272 -32.33 10.18 14.68
C LYS A 272 -32.77 10.94 15.94
N LYS A 273 -31.84 11.11 16.90
CA LYS A 273 -32.04 11.81 18.18
C LYS A 273 -31.49 13.25 18.19
N VAL A 274 -31.16 13.80 17.01
CA VAL A 274 -30.79 15.21 16.88
C VAL A 274 -32.06 16.05 16.89
N ASP A 275 -32.03 17.17 17.60
CA ASP A 275 -33.17 18.08 17.75
C ASP A 275 -33.65 18.61 16.39
N ASP A 276 -34.93 18.44 16.08
CA ASP A 276 -35.55 18.87 14.83
C ASP A 276 -35.39 20.37 14.57
N SER A 277 -35.32 21.20 15.63
CA SER A 277 -35.09 22.64 15.50
C SER A 277 -33.69 22.95 14.93
N ILE A 278 -32.69 22.12 15.26
CA ILE A 278 -31.35 22.21 14.65
C ILE A 278 -31.47 21.88 13.17
N MET A 279 -32.12 20.78 12.82
CA MET A 279 -32.25 20.31 11.44
C MET A 279 -33.00 21.32 10.55
N GLN A 280 -34.04 21.96 11.09
CA GLN A 280 -34.76 23.03 10.41
C GLN A 280 -33.87 24.27 10.19
N SER A 281 -33.13 24.68 11.22
CA SER A 281 -32.20 25.82 11.16
C SER A 281 -31.11 25.63 10.10
N LEU A 282 -30.63 24.39 9.89
CA LEU A 282 -29.66 24.07 8.83
C LEU A 282 -30.23 24.39 7.44
N LYS A 283 -31.50 24.02 7.19
CA LYS A 283 -32.18 24.26 5.91
C LYS A 283 -32.37 25.76 5.67
N GLU A 284 -32.86 26.47 6.68
CA GLU A 284 -33.07 27.93 6.62
C GLU A 284 -31.77 28.70 6.34
N LYS A 285 -30.69 28.31 7.03
CA LYS A 285 -29.36 28.94 6.87
C LYS A 285 -28.56 28.44 5.67
N LYS A 286 -29.08 27.46 4.92
CA LYS A 286 -28.40 26.82 3.78
C LYS A 286 -27.00 26.32 4.16
N VAL A 287 -26.92 25.53 5.23
CA VAL A 287 -25.67 24.91 5.71
C VAL A 287 -25.81 23.40 5.83
N THR A 288 -24.74 22.68 5.57
CA THR A 288 -24.63 21.24 5.75
C THR A 288 -23.98 20.92 7.10
N LEU A 289 -24.45 19.86 7.76
CA LEU A 289 -23.93 19.36 9.03
C LEU A 289 -23.11 18.09 8.82
N THR A 290 -21.90 18.03 9.38
CA THR A 290 -21.12 16.80 9.49
C THR A 290 -21.27 16.16 10.88
N PRO A 291 -20.95 14.86 11.05
CA PRO A 291 -21.23 14.15 12.30
C PRO A 291 -20.39 14.56 13.51
N ASN A 292 -19.32 15.32 13.29
CA ASN A 292 -18.55 15.99 14.35
C ASN A 292 -19.07 17.41 14.69
N GLY A 293 -20.23 17.81 14.15
CA GLY A 293 -20.84 19.11 14.39
C GLY A 293 -20.30 20.26 13.52
N ALA A 294 -19.34 20.00 12.63
CA ALA A 294 -18.86 21.06 11.74
C ALA A 294 -19.95 21.46 10.73
N LEU A 295 -20.02 22.77 10.46
CA LEU A 295 -20.97 23.34 9.51
C LEU A 295 -20.25 23.85 8.26
N PHE A 296 -20.81 23.55 7.10
CA PHE A 296 -20.30 24.00 5.80
C PHE A 296 -21.38 24.74 5.02
N LYS A 297 -21.02 25.84 4.37
CA LYS A 297 -21.96 26.64 3.55
C LYS A 297 -22.46 25.84 2.34
N LYS A 298 -23.72 26.04 1.93
CA LYS A 298 -24.28 25.50 0.67
C LYS A 298 -24.55 26.55 -0.40
N ASN A 299 -24.37 27.83 -0.09
CA ASN A 299 -24.63 28.91 -1.05
C ASN A 299 -23.61 28.98 -2.19
N LYS A 300 -22.44 28.34 -2.03
CA LYS A 300 -21.39 28.28 -3.03
C LYS A 300 -20.62 26.96 -2.87
N ARG A 301 -20.28 26.30 -3.98
CA ARG A 301 -19.36 25.16 -3.97
C ARG A 301 -17.97 25.60 -3.56
N GLY A 302 -17.37 24.87 -2.62
CA GLY A 302 -16.00 25.08 -2.21
C GLY A 302 -15.01 24.68 -3.30
N PHE A 303 -13.82 25.25 -3.28
CA PHE A 303 -12.78 24.95 -4.28
C PHE A 303 -12.28 23.51 -4.15
N LEU A 304 -12.24 22.95 -2.94
CA LEU A 304 -11.77 21.58 -2.73
C LEU A 304 -12.76 20.55 -3.31
N PRO A 305 -14.08 20.60 -3.01
CA PRO A 305 -15.10 19.80 -3.68
C PRO A 305 -15.09 19.93 -5.20
N GLU A 306 -14.94 21.14 -5.71
CA GLU A 306 -14.87 21.39 -7.15
C GLU A 306 -13.64 20.73 -7.80
N LEU A 307 -12.48 20.86 -7.16
CA LEU A 307 -11.24 20.24 -7.62
C LEU A 307 -11.33 18.70 -7.59
N MET A 308 -11.91 18.12 -6.53
CA MET A 308 -12.14 16.67 -6.45
C MET A 308 -13.07 16.20 -7.57
N GLN A 309 -14.15 16.94 -7.84
CA GLN A 309 -15.05 16.63 -8.94
C GLN A 309 -14.32 16.65 -10.28
N SER A 310 -13.52 17.68 -10.55
CA SER A 310 -12.76 17.78 -11.80
C SER A 310 -11.80 16.61 -11.99
N ILE A 311 -11.09 16.19 -10.94
CA ILE A 311 -10.17 15.05 -11.00
C ILE A 311 -10.94 13.73 -11.19
N TYR A 312 -12.09 13.59 -10.54
CA TYR A 312 -12.97 12.42 -10.70
C TYR A 312 -13.55 12.33 -12.11
N ASP A 313 -14.04 13.44 -12.66
CA ASP A 313 -14.62 13.49 -14.01
C ASP A 313 -13.57 13.15 -15.07
N ASP A 314 -12.35 13.69 -14.93
CA ASP A 314 -11.19 13.30 -15.75
C ASP A 314 -10.94 11.80 -15.66
N ARG A 315 -10.92 11.24 -14.44
CA ARG A 315 -10.73 9.80 -14.24
C ARG A 315 -11.80 8.98 -14.96
N VAL A 316 -13.07 9.34 -14.82
CA VAL A 316 -14.19 8.63 -15.48
C VAL A 316 -14.04 8.71 -16.99
N LYS A 317 -13.70 9.89 -17.54
CA LYS A 317 -13.45 10.09 -18.97
C LYS A 317 -12.34 9.18 -19.48
N TYR A 318 -11.17 9.17 -18.83
CA TYR A 318 -10.03 8.37 -19.28
C TYR A 318 -10.23 6.87 -19.04
N LYS A 319 -10.96 6.48 -17.99
CA LYS A 319 -11.37 5.08 -17.81
C LYS A 319 -12.29 4.62 -18.95
N ARG A 320 -13.23 5.46 -19.40
CA ARG A 320 -14.06 5.14 -20.57
C ARG A 320 -13.24 5.01 -21.85
N LEU A 321 -12.38 5.99 -22.14
CA LEU A 321 -11.49 5.96 -23.32
C LEU A 321 -10.57 4.73 -23.32
N LEU A 322 -10.08 4.33 -22.15
CA LEU A 322 -9.30 3.09 -22.00
C LEU A 322 -10.10 1.85 -22.41
N LEU A 323 -11.35 1.74 -21.97
CA LEU A 323 -12.21 0.59 -22.30
C LEU A 323 -12.55 0.57 -23.80
N GLU A 324 -12.87 1.73 -24.37
CA GLU A 324 -13.11 1.88 -25.80
C GLU A 324 -11.88 1.45 -26.62
N ALA A 325 -10.69 1.96 -26.27
CA ALA A 325 -9.44 1.61 -26.94
C ALA A 325 -9.06 0.12 -26.81
N LYS A 326 -9.29 -0.49 -25.64
CA LYS A 326 -9.09 -1.94 -25.45
C LYS A 326 -10.01 -2.74 -26.36
N GLN A 327 -11.29 -2.38 -26.42
CA GLN A 327 -12.26 -3.07 -27.27
C GLN A 327 -11.92 -2.93 -28.75
N GLU A 328 -11.50 -1.74 -29.18
CA GLU A 328 -11.09 -1.49 -30.56
C GLU A 328 -9.81 -2.24 -30.92
N TYR A 329 -8.83 -2.31 -30.00
CA TYR A 329 -7.61 -3.09 -30.19
C TYR A 329 -7.91 -4.58 -30.33
N GLU A 330 -8.83 -5.13 -29.53
CA GLU A 330 -9.25 -6.52 -29.69
C GLU A 330 -9.87 -6.78 -31.07
N ASN A 331 -10.61 -5.82 -31.62
CA ASN A 331 -11.27 -5.95 -32.91
C ASN A 331 -10.31 -5.76 -34.10
N THR A 332 -9.34 -4.85 -33.97
CA THR A 332 -8.49 -4.37 -35.10
C THR A 332 -7.05 -4.90 -35.04
N LYS A 333 -6.55 -5.17 -33.83
CA LYS A 333 -5.14 -5.44 -33.51
C LYS A 333 -4.18 -4.36 -34.03
N ASP A 334 -4.63 -3.10 -34.12
CA ASP A 334 -3.78 -1.96 -34.51
C ASP A 334 -2.79 -1.62 -33.38
N PRO A 335 -1.46 -1.71 -33.60
CA PRO A 335 -0.45 -1.37 -32.61
C PRO A 335 -0.52 0.08 -32.09
N LYS A 336 -1.15 1.01 -32.81
CA LYS A 336 -1.35 2.38 -32.33
C LYS A 336 -2.22 2.44 -31.08
N LEU A 337 -3.20 1.53 -30.97
CA LEU A 337 -4.12 1.50 -29.84
C LEU A 337 -3.43 1.03 -28.56
N GLU A 338 -2.34 0.27 -28.64
CA GLU A 338 -1.54 -0.10 -27.46
C GLU A 338 -0.98 1.14 -26.75
N LYS A 339 -0.53 2.14 -27.51
CA LYS A 339 -0.07 3.43 -26.96
C LYS A 339 -1.20 4.20 -26.30
N ASP A 340 -2.38 4.21 -26.91
CA ASP A 340 -3.56 4.85 -26.33
C ASP A 340 -4.03 4.15 -25.07
N ILE A 341 -4.06 2.82 -25.06
CA ILE A 341 -4.38 2.00 -23.89
C ILE A 341 -3.42 2.33 -22.75
N SER A 342 -2.12 2.28 -23.00
CA SER A 342 -1.10 2.59 -21.99
C SER A 342 -1.26 4.02 -21.45
N ARG A 343 -1.44 5.01 -22.34
CA ARG A 343 -1.65 6.41 -21.97
C ARG A 343 -2.90 6.61 -21.13
N TYR A 344 -4.05 6.08 -21.54
CA TYR A 344 -5.31 6.26 -20.84
C TYR A 344 -5.32 5.53 -19.50
N ASP A 345 -4.69 4.36 -19.41
CA ASP A 345 -4.53 3.64 -18.16
C ASP A 345 -3.67 4.41 -17.17
N ASN A 346 -2.54 4.95 -17.64
CA ASN A 346 -1.67 5.78 -16.83
C ASN A 346 -2.43 7.02 -16.29
N ILE A 347 -3.12 7.76 -17.15
CA ILE A 347 -3.86 8.96 -16.72
C ILE A 347 -4.98 8.60 -15.71
N GLN A 348 -5.78 7.55 -15.95
CA GLN A 348 -6.83 7.19 -14.99
C GLN A 348 -6.24 6.75 -13.64
N MET A 349 -5.11 6.05 -13.67
CA MET A 349 -4.40 5.60 -12.46
C MET A 349 -3.83 6.79 -11.69
N ALA A 350 -3.19 7.74 -12.38
CA ALA A 350 -2.71 8.99 -11.80
C ALA A 350 -3.84 9.72 -11.05
N LYS A 351 -5.00 9.90 -11.70
CA LYS A 351 -6.17 10.56 -11.09
C LYS A 351 -6.72 9.76 -9.89
N LYS A 352 -6.73 8.41 -9.96
CA LYS A 352 -7.12 7.54 -8.83
C LYS A 352 -6.20 7.75 -7.62
N ILE A 353 -4.89 7.73 -7.84
CA ILE A 353 -3.89 7.90 -6.78
C ILE A 353 -3.99 9.30 -6.17
N SER A 354 -4.14 10.33 -7.00
CA SER A 354 -4.38 11.69 -6.53
C SER A 354 -5.60 11.72 -5.60
N LEU A 355 -6.79 11.32 -6.07
CA LEU A 355 -8.02 11.31 -5.27
C LEU A 355 -7.85 10.59 -3.92
N ASN A 356 -7.27 9.39 -3.92
CA ASN A 356 -7.08 8.61 -2.70
C ASN A 356 -6.07 9.26 -1.73
N SER A 357 -5.11 10.03 -2.23
CA SER A 357 -4.10 10.72 -1.41
C SER A 357 -4.59 12.04 -0.79
N ALA A 358 -5.69 12.61 -1.29
CA ALA A 358 -6.23 13.91 -0.87
C ALA A 358 -6.46 14.01 0.64
N TYR A 359 -7.17 13.02 1.20
CA TYR A 359 -7.44 12.96 2.63
C TYR A 359 -6.14 12.87 3.45
N GLY A 360 -5.17 12.09 2.99
CA GLY A 360 -3.86 11.98 3.63
C GLY A 360 -3.08 13.31 3.69
N ALA A 361 -3.32 14.22 2.74
CA ALA A 361 -2.80 15.58 2.81
C ALA A 361 -3.59 16.46 3.79
N ILE A 362 -4.92 16.44 3.72
CA ILE A 362 -5.81 17.24 4.59
C ILE A 362 -5.61 16.93 6.07
N GLY A 363 -5.42 15.64 6.41
CA GLY A 363 -5.20 15.18 7.79
C GLY A 363 -3.77 15.38 8.32
N ASN A 364 -2.86 15.96 7.53
CA ASN A 364 -1.45 16.13 7.89
C ASN A 364 -1.17 17.53 8.47
N SER A 365 -0.63 17.61 9.69
CA SER A 365 -0.36 18.88 10.38
C SER A 365 0.65 19.81 9.68
N TRP A 366 1.43 19.28 8.74
CA TRP A 366 2.35 20.06 7.89
C TRP A 366 1.67 20.65 6.65
N PHE A 367 0.39 20.37 6.41
CA PHE A 367 -0.33 20.86 5.25
C PHE A 367 -0.83 22.29 5.45
N ARG A 368 -0.84 23.09 4.38
CA ARG A 368 -1.22 24.51 4.44
C ARG A 368 -2.67 24.71 4.89
N TYR A 369 -3.54 23.81 4.46
CA TYR A 369 -4.98 23.85 4.73
C TYR A 369 -5.37 22.85 5.83
N TYR A 370 -4.41 22.43 6.65
CA TYR A 370 -4.68 21.53 7.76
C TYR A 370 -5.64 22.19 8.75
N ASP A 371 -6.71 21.47 9.04
CA ASP A 371 -7.66 21.81 10.08
C ASP A 371 -8.18 20.50 10.68
N LEU A 372 -8.04 20.34 12.00
CA LEU A 372 -8.45 19.13 12.71
C LEU A 372 -9.95 18.88 12.59
N LEU A 373 -10.76 19.95 12.64
CA LEU A 373 -12.21 19.85 12.53
C LEU A 373 -12.64 19.36 11.14
N VAL A 374 -11.88 19.75 10.10
CA VAL A 374 -12.08 19.26 8.72
C VAL A 374 -11.68 17.80 8.58
N ALA A 375 -10.54 17.40 9.16
CA ALA A 375 -10.10 16.01 9.12
C ALA A 375 -11.08 15.07 9.84
N GLU A 376 -11.52 15.45 11.05
CA GLU A 376 -12.56 14.74 11.82
C GLU A 376 -13.90 14.72 11.09
N ALA A 377 -14.26 15.80 10.38
CA ALA A 377 -15.51 15.86 9.63
C ALA A 377 -15.54 14.80 8.53
N ILE A 378 -14.42 14.58 7.83
CA ILE A 378 -14.32 13.53 6.80
C ILE A 378 -14.42 12.13 7.43
N THR A 379 -13.66 11.85 8.50
CA THR A 379 -13.64 10.51 9.11
C THR A 379 -14.98 10.15 9.72
N THR A 380 -15.56 11.03 10.53
CA THR A 380 -16.87 10.81 11.18
C THR A 380 -18.01 10.72 10.17
N SER A 381 -17.93 11.44 9.05
CA SER A 381 -18.88 11.28 7.92
C SER A 381 -18.77 9.90 7.27
N GLY A 382 -17.57 9.35 7.15
CA GLY A 382 -17.36 7.98 6.71
C GLY A 382 -17.96 6.96 7.67
N GLN A 383 -17.70 7.13 8.98
CA GLN A 383 -18.30 6.28 10.01
C GLN A 383 -19.83 6.31 9.98
N LEU A 384 -20.44 7.50 9.83
CA LEU A 384 -21.89 7.64 9.71
C LEU A 384 -22.41 6.92 8.46
N SER A 385 -21.77 7.14 7.31
CA SER A 385 -22.24 6.59 6.03
C SER A 385 -22.24 5.07 6.06
N ILE A 386 -21.16 4.45 6.53
CA ILE A 386 -21.04 2.98 6.56
C ILE A 386 -21.98 2.33 7.59
N ARG A 387 -22.14 2.93 8.77
CA ARG A 387 -23.05 2.42 9.81
C ARG A 387 -24.52 2.66 9.47
N TRP A 388 -24.81 3.73 8.74
CA TRP A 388 -26.15 4.02 8.23
C TRP A 388 -26.61 2.96 7.24
N ILE A 389 -25.76 2.63 6.27
CA ILE A 389 -26.11 1.63 5.27
C ILE A 389 -26.18 0.23 5.86
N GLU A 390 -25.31 -0.10 6.82
CA GLU A 390 -25.37 -1.33 7.59
C GLU A 390 -26.74 -1.52 8.26
N ARG A 391 -27.20 -0.51 9.01
CA ARG A 391 -28.51 -0.55 9.69
C ARG A 391 -29.65 -0.65 8.68
N SER A 392 -29.59 0.11 7.58
CA SER A 392 -30.61 0.12 6.55
C SER A 392 -30.75 -1.24 5.87
N LEU A 393 -29.62 -1.86 5.49
CA LEU A 393 -29.60 -3.18 4.86
C LEU A 393 -30.11 -4.28 5.80
N ASN A 394 -29.72 -4.26 7.07
CA ASN A 394 -30.25 -5.19 8.06
C ASN A 394 -31.77 -5.05 8.22
N GLN A 395 -32.29 -3.81 8.30
CA GLN A 395 -33.74 -3.57 8.38
C GLN A 395 -34.46 -4.06 7.12
N TYR A 396 -33.93 -3.76 5.94
CA TYR A 396 -34.50 -4.19 4.66
C TYR A 396 -34.56 -5.71 4.53
N LEU A 397 -33.46 -6.41 4.86
CA LEU A 397 -33.39 -7.86 4.75
C LEU A 397 -34.27 -8.56 5.79
N ASN A 398 -34.29 -8.10 7.04
CA ASN A 398 -35.20 -8.65 8.05
C ASN A 398 -36.67 -8.51 7.65
N LYS A 399 -37.06 -7.33 7.15
CA LYS A 399 -38.42 -7.08 6.64
C LYS A 399 -38.75 -7.98 5.45
N THR A 400 -37.84 -8.11 4.49
CA THR A 400 -38.06 -8.89 3.27
C THR A 400 -38.11 -10.38 3.54
N LEU A 401 -37.26 -10.88 4.43
CA LEU A 401 -37.14 -12.30 4.77
C LEU A 401 -38.03 -12.73 5.93
N LYS A 402 -38.77 -11.81 6.54
CA LYS A 402 -39.62 -12.02 7.72
C LYS A 402 -38.83 -12.69 8.85
N THR A 403 -37.74 -12.05 9.23
CA THR A 403 -36.91 -12.47 10.36
C THR A 403 -36.84 -11.35 11.38
N ASP A 404 -36.59 -11.73 12.63
CA ASP A 404 -36.55 -10.80 13.76
C ASP A 404 -35.09 -10.55 14.16
N ASP A 405 -34.65 -9.30 13.99
CA ASP A 405 -33.38 -8.75 14.47
C ASP A 405 -32.12 -9.58 14.15
N LEU A 406 -32.09 -10.19 12.96
CA LEU A 406 -30.90 -10.88 12.47
C LEU A 406 -29.90 -9.91 11.85
N ASP A 407 -28.63 -10.12 12.16
CA ASP A 407 -27.55 -9.36 11.55
C ASP A 407 -27.08 -10.06 10.27
N TYR A 408 -27.54 -9.55 9.12
CA TYR A 408 -27.15 -10.00 7.80
C TYR A 408 -25.82 -9.41 7.33
N VAL A 409 -25.42 -8.27 7.89
CA VAL A 409 -24.14 -7.62 7.56
C VAL A 409 -23.04 -8.23 8.43
N ILE A 410 -22.38 -9.28 7.90
CA ILE A 410 -21.34 -10.04 8.58
C ILE A 410 -20.20 -9.15 9.06
N ALA A 411 -19.77 -8.22 8.22
CA ALA A 411 -18.63 -7.35 8.48
C ALA A 411 -18.77 -6.02 7.75
N SER A 412 -18.05 -5.02 8.24
CA SER A 412 -17.90 -3.71 7.61
C SER A 412 -16.50 -3.19 7.86
N ASP A 413 -15.80 -2.79 6.80
CA ASP A 413 -14.44 -2.23 6.87
C ASP A 413 -14.40 -0.92 6.09
N THR A 414 -14.44 0.21 6.81
CA THR A 414 -14.25 1.58 6.32
C THR A 414 -15.30 2.06 5.30
N ASP A 415 -15.30 1.49 4.11
CA ASP A 415 -16.09 1.83 2.92
C ASP A 415 -16.86 0.63 2.34
N SER A 416 -16.62 -0.58 2.84
CA SER A 416 -17.26 -1.81 2.37
C SER A 416 -18.17 -2.47 3.40
N VAL A 417 -19.25 -3.09 2.95
CA VAL A 417 -20.13 -3.98 3.74
C VAL A 417 -20.18 -5.38 3.13
N TYR A 418 -20.20 -6.40 3.98
CA TYR A 418 -20.27 -7.81 3.60
C TYR A 418 -21.58 -8.41 4.10
N ILE A 419 -22.41 -8.90 3.19
CA ILE A 419 -23.79 -9.33 3.49
C ILE A 419 -23.95 -10.81 3.18
N THR A 420 -24.49 -11.59 4.12
CA THR A 420 -24.86 -13.00 3.88
C THR A 420 -26.27 -13.12 3.31
N PHE A 421 -26.43 -14.00 2.33
CA PHE A 421 -27.72 -14.37 1.75
C PHE A 421 -28.08 -15.84 2.02
N ASP A 422 -27.40 -16.50 2.96
CA ASP A 422 -27.61 -17.92 3.29
C ASP A 422 -29.09 -18.24 3.55
N LYS A 423 -29.73 -17.47 4.44
CA LYS A 423 -31.16 -17.63 4.77
C LYS A 423 -32.11 -17.32 3.61
N LEU A 424 -31.70 -16.48 2.65
CA LEU A 424 -32.50 -16.22 1.45
C LEU A 424 -32.44 -17.44 0.54
N ILE A 425 -31.24 -17.96 0.28
CA ILE A 425 -31.04 -19.10 -0.61
C ILE A 425 -31.71 -20.37 -0.04
N ASP A 426 -31.62 -20.61 1.28
CA ASP A 426 -32.28 -21.74 1.95
C ASP A 426 -33.81 -21.72 1.83
N LYS A 427 -34.43 -20.54 1.68
CA LYS A 427 -35.88 -20.40 1.52
C LYS A 427 -36.35 -20.51 0.07
N LEU A 428 -35.44 -20.44 -0.90
CA LEU A 428 -35.76 -20.49 -2.31
C LEU A 428 -35.62 -21.93 -2.84
N PRO A 429 -36.39 -22.33 -3.87
CA PRO A 429 -36.25 -23.62 -4.54
C PRO A 429 -35.00 -23.69 -5.44
N LEU A 430 -33.93 -22.99 -5.05
CA LEU A 430 -32.62 -23.00 -5.69
C LEU A 430 -31.68 -23.99 -4.98
N GLN A 431 -32.14 -24.62 -3.89
CA GLN A 431 -31.39 -25.62 -3.15
C GLN A 431 -31.14 -26.86 -4.02
N GLY A 432 -29.87 -27.12 -4.35
CA GLY A 432 -29.46 -28.21 -5.27
C GLY A 432 -29.22 -27.78 -6.72
N GLN A 433 -29.39 -26.49 -7.05
CA GLN A 433 -28.95 -25.95 -8.34
C GLN A 433 -27.43 -25.76 -8.39
N ASP A 434 -26.89 -25.65 -9.61
CA ASP A 434 -25.48 -25.38 -9.83
C ASP A 434 -25.07 -24.03 -9.19
N THR A 435 -23.86 -23.98 -8.64
CA THR A 435 -23.32 -22.77 -7.99
C THR A 435 -23.43 -21.56 -8.92
N GLY A 436 -23.16 -21.73 -10.22
CA GLY A 436 -23.24 -20.65 -11.20
C GLY A 436 -24.63 -20.03 -11.33
N GLU A 437 -25.71 -20.81 -11.21
CA GLU A 437 -27.08 -20.30 -11.26
C GLU A 437 -27.40 -19.42 -10.05
N ILE A 438 -26.94 -19.83 -8.86
CA ILE A 438 -27.08 -19.05 -7.63
C ILE A 438 -26.28 -17.74 -7.73
N ILE A 439 -25.04 -17.77 -8.23
CA ILE A 439 -24.25 -16.54 -8.42
C ILE A 439 -24.94 -15.60 -9.43
N ASN A 440 -25.55 -16.12 -10.50
CA ASN A 440 -26.32 -15.31 -11.46
C ASN A 440 -27.60 -14.71 -10.85
N PHE A 441 -28.25 -15.44 -9.95
CA PHE A 441 -29.36 -14.91 -9.18
C PHE A 441 -28.90 -13.79 -8.23
N LEU A 442 -27.81 -13.99 -7.50
CA LEU A 442 -27.24 -12.99 -6.58
C LEU A 442 -26.80 -11.72 -7.32
N ASP A 443 -26.16 -11.82 -8.49
CA ASP A 443 -25.78 -10.66 -9.30
C ASP A 443 -27.01 -9.85 -9.76
N ARG A 444 -28.07 -10.52 -10.22
CA ARG A 444 -29.34 -9.85 -10.56
C ARG A 444 -29.99 -9.20 -9.34
N LEU A 445 -30.02 -9.91 -8.20
CA LEU A 445 -30.56 -9.39 -6.95
C LEU A 445 -29.81 -8.12 -6.50
N ALA A 446 -28.48 -8.13 -6.61
CA ALA A 446 -27.66 -6.98 -6.29
C ALA A 446 -28.06 -5.76 -7.13
N ARG A 447 -28.07 -5.91 -8.46
CA ARG A 447 -28.36 -4.81 -9.41
C ARG A 447 -29.80 -4.32 -9.37
N GLU A 448 -30.77 -5.23 -9.25
CA GLU A 448 -32.18 -4.88 -9.41
C GLU A 448 -32.87 -4.48 -8.09
N LYS A 449 -32.31 -4.87 -6.94
CA LYS A 449 -32.95 -4.67 -5.63
C LYS A 449 -32.04 -4.02 -4.61
N ILE A 450 -30.82 -4.53 -4.40
CA ILE A 450 -29.96 -4.09 -3.31
C ILE A 450 -29.33 -2.72 -3.63
N GLU A 451 -28.71 -2.55 -4.80
CA GLU A 451 -28.11 -1.27 -5.21
C GLU A 451 -29.15 -0.12 -5.26
N PRO A 452 -30.34 -0.28 -5.87
CA PRO A 452 -31.36 0.77 -5.82
C PRO A 452 -31.82 1.12 -4.40
N TYR A 453 -31.89 0.14 -3.50
CA TYR A 453 -32.21 0.38 -2.09
C TYR A 453 -31.07 1.13 -1.38
N ILE A 454 -29.81 0.79 -1.67
CA ILE A 454 -28.65 1.51 -1.13
C ILE A 454 -28.66 2.97 -1.60
N ASP A 455 -28.91 3.22 -2.88
CA ASP A 455 -29.00 4.57 -3.44
C ASP A 455 -30.11 5.38 -2.76
N GLN A 456 -31.29 4.78 -2.58
CA GLN A 456 -32.39 5.41 -1.84
C GLN A 456 -31.97 5.71 -0.39
N SER A 457 -31.34 4.77 0.31
CA SER A 457 -30.90 4.95 1.69
C SER A 457 -29.90 6.11 1.83
N TYR A 458 -28.96 6.25 0.89
CA TYR A 458 -28.04 7.39 0.89
C TYR A 458 -28.70 8.71 0.48
N GLN A 459 -29.72 8.67 -0.37
CA GLN A 459 -30.54 9.84 -0.67
C GLN A 459 -31.27 10.33 0.60
N GLU A 460 -31.86 9.41 1.37
CA GLU A 460 -32.47 9.73 2.67
C GLU A 460 -31.46 10.31 3.67
N LEU A 461 -30.25 9.74 3.75
CA LEU A 461 -29.19 10.29 4.57
C LEU A 461 -28.84 11.72 4.14
N SER A 462 -28.59 11.92 2.83
CA SER A 462 -28.25 13.22 2.24
C SER A 462 -29.29 14.30 2.57
N GLU A 463 -30.56 13.96 2.48
CA GLU A 463 -31.67 14.87 2.84
C GLU A 463 -31.72 15.14 4.34
N TYR A 464 -31.50 14.12 5.17
CA TYR A 464 -31.47 14.24 6.62
C TYR A 464 -30.38 15.22 7.06
N ILE A 465 -29.12 15.02 6.67
CA ILE A 465 -28.00 15.92 7.06
C ILE A 465 -27.95 17.25 6.29
N ASN A 466 -28.94 17.51 5.43
CA ASN A 466 -28.98 18.66 4.53
C ASN A 466 -27.68 18.79 3.70
N ALA A 467 -27.21 17.68 3.10
CA ALA A 467 -25.98 17.65 2.31
C ALA A 467 -26.01 18.63 1.13
N TYR A 468 -24.83 19.02 0.62
CA TYR A 468 -24.73 19.89 -0.56
C TYR A 468 -25.25 19.18 -1.81
N GLU A 469 -24.85 17.93 -2.00
CA GLU A 469 -25.26 17.05 -3.08
C GLU A 469 -25.11 15.59 -2.64
N GLN A 470 -25.95 14.68 -3.13
CA GLN A 470 -25.76 13.24 -2.88
C GLN A 470 -24.59 12.77 -3.76
N LYS A 471 -23.55 12.15 -3.15
CA LYS A 471 -22.40 11.58 -3.87
C LYS A 471 -22.04 10.17 -3.44
N MET A 472 -22.76 9.60 -2.48
CA MET A 472 -22.47 8.23 -2.03
C MET A 472 -23.00 7.23 -3.05
N GLN A 473 -22.06 6.62 -3.77
CA GLN A 473 -22.35 5.58 -4.75
C GLN A 473 -21.68 4.31 -4.29
N MET A 474 -22.49 3.29 -4.02
CA MET A 474 -22.03 2.01 -3.53
C MET A 474 -22.45 0.94 -4.52
N SER A 475 -21.50 0.15 -4.98
CA SER A 475 -21.75 -0.88 -5.99
C SER A 475 -21.29 -2.23 -5.48
N ARG A 476 -21.89 -3.29 -6.02
CA ARG A 476 -21.48 -4.66 -5.72
C ARG A 476 -20.06 -4.87 -6.22
N GLU A 477 -19.18 -5.29 -5.31
CA GLU A 477 -17.78 -5.61 -5.60
C GLU A 477 -17.64 -7.12 -5.80
N VAL A 478 -17.83 -7.93 -4.74
CA VAL A 478 -17.60 -9.39 -4.77
C VAL A 478 -18.90 -10.19 -4.63
N ILE A 479 -18.98 -11.34 -5.31
CA ILE A 479 -19.88 -12.44 -4.97
C ILE A 479 -19.05 -13.69 -4.64
N ALA A 480 -19.28 -14.24 -3.45
CA ALA A 480 -18.61 -15.42 -2.94
C ALA A 480 -19.63 -16.46 -2.45
N ASP A 481 -19.43 -17.73 -2.76
CA ASP A 481 -20.27 -18.82 -2.26
C ASP A 481 -19.94 -19.18 -0.82
N LYS A 482 -18.67 -19.07 -0.43
CA LYS A 482 -18.17 -19.32 0.93
C LYS A 482 -17.22 -18.22 1.37
N SER A 483 -17.21 -18.01 2.67
CA SER A 483 -16.37 -17.02 3.30
C SER A 483 -16.09 -17.38 4.75
N ILE A 484 -14.95 -16.93 5.29
CA ILE A 484 -14.55 -17.19 6.67
C ILE A 484 -14.04 -15.90 7.27
N TRP A 485 -14.61 -15.49 8.40
CA TRP A 485 -14.10 -14.38 9.22
C TRP A 485 -13.51 -14.91 10.52
N THR A 486 -12.32 -14.40 10.87
CA THR A 486 -11.64 -14.73 12.14
C THR A 486 -11.60 -13.54 13.10
N SER A 487 -11.51 -12.32 12.57
CA SER A 487 -11.53 -11.06 13.33
C SER A 487 -11.53 -9.87 12.35
N LYS A 488 -11.54 -8.63 12.88
CA LYS A 488 -11.45 -7.40 12.07
C LYS A 488 -10.28 -7.47 11.10
N LYS A 489 -10.55 -7.13 9.83
CA LYS A 489 -9.57 -7.13 8.72
C LYS A 489 -8.92 -8.50 8.45
N ARG A 490 -9.55 -9.59 8.89
CA ARG A 490 -9.02 -10.96 8.78
C ARG A 490 -10.06 -11.94 8.27
N TYR A 491 -10.10 -12.12 6.94
CA TYR A 491 -11.11 -12.93 6.27
C TYR A 491 -10.63 -13.55 4.96
N ILE A 492 -11.39 -14.55 4.51
CA ILE A 492 -11.16 -15.31 3.28
C ILE A 492 -12.51 -15.38 2.55
N LEU A 493 -12.51 -15.09 1.24
CA LEU A 493 -13.68 -15.24 0.37
C LEU A 493 -13.33 -16.17 -0.79
N ASN A 494 -14.23 -17.11 -1.10
CA ASN A 494 -14.15 -17.92 -2.31
C ASN A 494 -14.93 -17.22 -3.43
N VAL A 495 -14.21 -16.44 -4.25
CA VAL A 495 -14.80 -15.43 -5.14
C VAL A 495 -15.11 -16.01 -6.51
N TRP A 496 -16.37 -15.86 -6.92
CA TRP A 496 -16.85 -16.24 -8.26
C TRP A 496 -17.01 -15.05 -9.20
N ASP A 497 -17.32 -13.87 -8.65
CA ASP A 497 -17.50 -12.64 -9.40
C ASP A 497 -16.81 -11.50 -8.66
N ASN A 498 -15.99 -10.71 -9.36
CA ASN A 498 -15.33 -9.53 -8.80
C ASN A 498 -15.47 -8.36 -9.79
N GLU A 499 -16.15 -7.29 -9.37
CA GLU A 499 -16.43 -6.08 -10.18
C GLU A 499 -17.05 -6.38 -11.57
N GLY A 500 -17.90 -7.40 -11.64
CA GLY A 500 -18.58 -7.83 -12.88
C GLY A 500 -17.79 -8.84 -13.72
N VAL A 501 -16.57 -9.18 -13.33
CA VAL A 501 -15.77 -10.22 -13.98
C VAL A 501 -16.13 -11.57 -13.37
N ARG A 502 -16.75 -12.43 -14.19
CA ARG A 502 -17.11 -13.80 -13.83
C ARG A 502 -15.96 -14.76 -14.07
N TYR A 503 -15.57 -15.51 -13.05
CA TYR A 503 -14.55 -16.56 -13.16
C TYR A 503 -15.19 -17.92 -13.40
N LYS A 504 -14.51 -18.76 -14.20
CA LYS A 504 -14.92 -20.15 -14.44
C LYS A 504 -14.70 -21.01 -13.19
N GLU A 505 -13.53 -20.82 -12.58
CA GLU A 505 -13.14 -21.43 -11.31
C GLU A 505 -13.00 -20.30 -10.28
N PRO A 506 -13.53 -20.45 -9.07
CA PRO A 506 -13.42 -19.42 -8.06
C PRO A 506 -11.98 -19.31 -7.57
N TYR A 507 -11.61 -18.12 -7.11
CA TYR A 507 -10.31 -17.89 -6.49
C TYR A 507 -10.46 -17.35 -5.07
N LEU A 508 -9.46 -17.62 -4.23
CA LEU A 508 -9.47 -17.17 -2.84
C LEU A 508 -8.99 -15.72 -2.72
N LYS A 509 -9.87 -14.80 -2.33
CA LYS A 509 -9.51 -13.44 -1.88
C LYS A 509 -9.25 -13.50 -0.37
N ILE A 510 -7.97 -13.39 0.00
CA ILE A 510 -7.50 -13.50 1.39
C ILE A 510 -7.04 -12.14 1.90
N MET A 511 -7.59 -11.70 3.03
CA MET A 511 -7.29 -10.39 3.64
C MET A 511 -6.83 -10.57 5.08
N GLY A 512 -5.62 -10.08 5.39
CA GLY A 512 -5.06 -10.03 6.75
C GLY A 512 -4.75 -11.36 7.43
N ILE A 513 -4.95 -12.49 6.76
CA ILE A 513 -4.50 -13.82 7.20
C ILE A 513 -2.98 -13.95 6.94
N GLU A 514 -2.30 -14.76 7.75
CA GLU A 514 -0.85 -15.00 7.67
C GLU A 514 -0.39 -15.43 6.26
N ALA A 515 -1.24 -16.13 5.50
CA ALA A 515 -1.02 -16.51 4.10
C ALA A 515 -0.63 -15.35 3.16
N VAL A 516 -1.00 -14.11 3.49
CA VAL A 516 -0.71 -12.91 2.68
C VAL A 516 0.15 -11.89 3.42
N LYS A 517 0.59 -12.19 4.64
CA LYS A 517 1.46 -11.29 5.41
C LYS A 517 2.90 -11.48 5.03
N SER A 518 3.56 -10.41 4.63
CA SER A 518 5.01 -10.38 4.36
C SER A 518 5.88 -10.69 5.58
N SER A 519 5.29 -10.85 6.78
CA SER A 519 5.97 -11.25 8.02
C SER A 519 5.96 -12.77 8.26
N THR A 520 5.21 -13.53 7.46
CA THR A 520 5.11 -14.99 7.55
C THR A 520 6.08 -15.62 6.53
N PRO A 521 6.82 -16.69 6.86
CA PRO A 521 7.77 -17.32 5.94
C PRO A 521 7.10 -17.80 4.64
N ALA A 522 7.78 -17.69 3.50
CA ALA A 522 7.20 -17.97 2.19
C ALA A 522 6.62 -19.39 2.03
N PRO A 523 7.32 -20.48 2.43
CA PRO A 523 6.75 -21.82 2.34
C PRO A 523 5.48 -21.97 3.19
N CYS A 524 5.48 -21.39 4.39
CA CYS A 524 4.32 -21.40 5.27
C CYS A 524 3.13 -20.66 4.64
N ARG A 525 3.36 -19.53 3.96
CA ARG A 525 2.28 -18.80 3.28
C ARG A 525 1.59 -19.66 2.23
N GLU A 526 2.36 -20.34 1.36
CA GLU A 526 1.80 -21.22 0.34
C GLU A 526 1.04 -22.39 0.97
N LYS A 527 1.61 -23.04 1.98
CA LYS A 527 0.96 -24.17 2.66
C LYS A 527 -0.28 -23.77 3.44
N ILE A 528 -0.32 -22.57 4.03
CA ILE A 528 -1.55 -22.01 4.62
C ILE A 528 -2.60 -21.76 3.53
N LYS A 529 -2.23 -21.27 2.34
CA LYS A 529 -3.21 -21.13 1.23
C LYS A 529 -3.77 -22.49 0.82
N ASP A 530 -2.93 -23.52 0.73
CA ASP A 530 -3.38 -24.87 0.39
C ASP A 530 -4.27 -25.46 1.50
N ALA A 531 -3.91 -25.28 2.76
CA ALA A 531 -4.76 -25.63 3.89
C ALA A 531 -6.12 -24.91 3.84
N ILE A 532 -6.16 -23.64 3.44
CA ILE A 532 -7.41 -22.89 3.26
C ILE A 532 -8.25 -23.48 2.12
N LYS A 533 -7.64 -23.90 1.01
CA LYS A 533 -8.37 -24.59 -0.07
C LYS A 533 -9.02 -25.87 0.46
N ILE A 534 -8.29 -26.66 1.24
CA ILE A 534 -8.82 -27.87 1.88
C ILE A 534 -10.00 -27.51 2.80
N ILE A 535 -9.88 -26.47 3.64
CA ILE A 535 -10.97 -25.99 4.51
C ILE A 535 -12.22 -25.59 3.71
N MET A 536 -12.04 -25.03 2.51
CA MET A 536 -13.16 -24.57 1.68
C MET A 536 -13.87 -25.69 0.93
N HIS A 537 -13.20 -26.81 0.65
CA HIS A 537 -13.70 -27.84 -0.27
C HIS A 537 -13.80 -29.25 0.34
N GLU A 538 -13.08 -29.54 1.42
CA GLU A 538 -12.89 -30.89 1.95
C GLU A 538 -13.16 -30.99 3.46
N ASP A 539 -12.99 -32.20 4.00
CA ASP A 539 -13.27 -32.54 5.39
C ASP A 539 -12.07 -32.32 6.33
N SER A 540 -12.37 -32.16 7.62
CA SER A 540 -11.38 -31.92 8.69
C SER A 540 -10.28 -33.00 8.81
N LYS A 541 -10.56 -34.24 8.39
CA LYS A 541 -9.57 -35.32 8.39
C LYS A 541 -8.43 -35.07 7.41
N VAL A 542 -8.73 -34.57 6.21
CA VAL A 542 -7.71 -34.29 5.19
C VAL A 542 -6.83 -33.13 5.63
N LEU A 543 -7.42 -32.11 6.24
CA LEU A 543 -6.67 -30.99 6.80
C LEU A 543 -5.66 -31.45 7.87
N ASN A 544 -6.08 -32.33 8.79
CA ASN A 544 -5.19 -32.84 9.83
C ASN A 544 -4.02 -33.64 9.25
N SER A 545 -4.28 -34.51 8.26
CA SER A 545 -3.21 -35.23 7.55
C SER A 545 -2.26 -34.27 6.84
N PHE A 546 -2.79 -33.28 6.11
CA PHE A 546 -1.99 -32.27 5.43
C PHE A 546 -1.07 -31.48 6.39
N ILE A 547 -1.56 -31.12 7.58
CA ILE A 547 -0.76 -30.42 8.59
C ILE A 547 0.37 -31.32 9.11
N GLN A 548 0.12 -32.61 9.34
CA GLN A 548 1.14 -33.57 9.80
C GLN A 548 2.22 -33.81 8.73
N ASP A 549 1.81 -33.93 7.48
CA ASP A 549 2.73 -34.10 6.35
C ASP A 549 3.60 -32.86 6.17
N PHE A 550 2.99 -31.67 6.20
CA PHE A 550 3.73 -30.41 6.11
C PHE A 550 4.66 -30.21 7.31
N ARG A 551 4.27 -30.63 8.51
CA ARG A 551 5.17 -30.58 9.68
C ARG A 551 6.44 -31.38 9.43
N SER A 552 6.33 -32.56 8.83
CA SER A 552 7.48 -33.40 8.51
C SER A 552 8.39 -32.71 7.49
N GLU A 553 7.81 -32.16 6.42
CA GLU A 553 8.53 -31.36 5.41
C GLU A 553 9.24 -30.14 6.04
N PHE A 554 8.53 -29.41 6.91
CA PHE A 554 9.03 -28.20 7.57
C PHE A 554 10.28 -28.45 8.42
N MET A 555 10.33 -29.59 9.11
CA MET A 555 11.45 -29.96 9.99
C MET A 555 12.74 -30.24 9.20
N GLU A 556 12.63 -30.53 7.90
CA GLU A 556 13.77 -30.78 7.00
C GLU A 556 14.15 -29.52 6.18
N MET A 557 13.35 -28.45 6.24
CA MET A 557 13.62 -27.22 5.49
C MET A 557 14.83 -26.47 6.03
N LYS A 558 15.51 -25.77 5.11
CA LYS A 558 16.61 -24.88 5.49
C LYS A 558 16.13 -23.77 6.43
N PRO A 559 16.93 -23.39 7.45
CA PRO A 559 16.59 -22.34 8.41
C PRO A 559 16.15 -21.02 7.76
N GLU A 560 16.77 -20.63 6.64
CA GLU A 560 16.47 -19.37 5.95
C GLU A 560 15.06 -19.32 5.34
N LEU A 561 14.46 -20.47 5.04
CA LEU A 561 13.15 -20.58 4.41
C LEU A 561 12.02 -20.48 5.44
N ILE A 562 12.26 -20.94 6.66
CA ILE A 562 11.27 -20.97 7.74
C ILE A 562 11.38 -19.78 8.71
N ALA A 563 12.42 -18.96 8.56
CA ALA A 563 12.64 -17.80 9.41
C ALA A 563 11.64 -16.66 9.14
N TYR A 564 11.18 -16.01 10.22
CA TYR A 564 10.22 -14.91 10.17
C TYR A 564 10.85 -13.63 9.62
N PRO A 565 10.38 -13.08 8.49
CA PRO A 565 10.81 -11.77 8.01
C PRO A 565 10.27 -10.62 8.89
N ARG A 566 11.16 -9.71 9.32
CA ARG A 566 10.82 -8.55 10.15
C ARG A 566 11.78 -7.38 9.94
N SER A 567 11.26 -6.16 9.95
CA SER A 567 12.11 -4.97 10.11
C SER A 567 12.56 -4.81 11.56
N VAL A 568 13.84 -4.54 11.77
CA VAL A 568 14.39 -4.31 13.11
C VAL A 568 14.44 -2.82 13.41
N ASN A 569 13.75 -2.39 14.47
CA ASN A 569 13.86 -1.02 14.97
C ASN A 569 14.12 -1.01 16.49
N GLY A 570 14.95 -0.10 16.96
CA GLY A 570 15.36 0.07 18.34
C GLY A 570 16.62 -0.71 18.71
N LEU A 571 17.50 -1.07 17.77
CA LEU A 571 18.73 -1.79 18.09
C LEU A 571 19.55 -1.04 19.13
N ALA A 572 19.86 0.23 18.87
CA ALA A 572 20.61 1.08 19.80
C ALA A 572 19.88 1.25 21.15
N LYS A 573 18.55 1.29 21.13
CA LYS A 573 17.73 1.41 22.35
C LYS A 573 17.83 0.15 23.22
N TRP A 574 17.88 -1.03 22.61
CA TRP A 574 17.79 -2.32 23.29
C TRP A 574 19.15 -2.96 23.57
N THR A 575 20.24 -2.54 22.92
CA THR A 575 21.60 -2.98 23.23
C THR A 575 22.05 -2.49 24.60
N GLU A 576 22.76 -3.33 25.35
CA GLU A 576 23.37 -3.01 26.64
C GLU A 576 24.76 -3.66 26.75
N SER A 577 25.70 -2.98 27.41
CA SER A 577 27.12 -3.39 27.42
C SER A 577 27.40 -4.61 28.31
N HIS A 578 26.63 -4.80 29.39
CA HIS A 578 26.86 -5.86 30.37
C HIS A 578 26.09 -7.14 30.03
N ASN A 579 24.80 -7.01 29.74
CA ASN A 579 23.94 -8.07 29.23
C ASN A 579 23.59 -7.67 27.80
N LEU A 580 24.03 -8.43 26.79
CA LEU A 580 23.95 -8.09 25.34
C LEU A 580 22.75 -7.19 24.95
N PHE A 581 21.57 -7.51 25.49
CA PHE A 581 20.34 -6.73 25.35
C PHE A 581 19.64 -6.50 26.70
N LYS A 582 18.88 -5.40 26.79
CA LYS A 582 18.06 -5.04 27.96
C LYS A 582 16.89 -6.01 28.18
N LYS A 583 16.43 -6.12 29.43
CA LYS A 583 15.21 -6.86 29.78
C LYS A 583 14.00 -6.30 29.01
N GLY A 584 13.21 -7.19 28.40
CA GLY A 584 12.05 -6.82 27.59
C GLY A 584 12.36 -6.44 26.14
N ALA A 585 13.61 -6.57 25.68
CA ALA A 585 13.95 -6.38 24.27
C ALA A 585 13.07 -7.29 23.36
N PRO A 586 12.50 -6.76 22.26
CA PRO A 586 11.76 -7.56 21.30
C PRO A 586 12.60 -8.71 20.74
N ILE A 587 11.97 -9.85 20.45
CA ILE A 587 12.67 -11.08 20.03
C ILE A 587 13.63 -10.85 18.85
N HIS A 588 13.13 -10.28 17.76
CA HIS A 588 13.91 -9.93 16.57
C HIS A 588 15.06 -8.93 16.86
N CYS A 589 14.92 -8.06 17.87
CA CYS A 589 16.02 -7.19 18.29
C CYS A 589 17.08 -7.96 19.08
N LYS A 590 16.68 -8.89 19.96
CA LYS A 590 17.62 -9.77 20.69
C LYS A 590 18.46 -10.58 19.70
N GLY A 591 17.81 -11.21 18.72
CA GLY A 591 18.49 -11.99 17.69
C GLY A 591 19.46 -11.17 16.84
N ALA A 592 19.08 -9.94 16.47
CA ALA A 592 19.96 -9.05 15.70
C ALA A 592 21.16 -8.54 16.49
N ILE A 593 20.98 -8.25 17.78
CA ILE A 593 22.08 -7.87 18.68
C ILE A 593 23.05 -9.04 18.86
N LEU A 594 22.52 -10.26 19.09
CA LEU A 594 23.33 -11.46 19.18
C LEU A 594 24.13 -11.71 17.90
N TYR A 595 23.50 -11.58 16.74
CA TYR A 595 24.16 -11.70 15.44
C TYR A 595 25.34 -10.74 15.29
N ASN A 596 25.12 -9.45 15.56
CA ASN A 596 26.17 -8.43 15.48
C ASN A 596 27.32 -8.70 16.47
N TYR A 597 27.00 -9.20 17.66
CA TYR A 597 28.01 -9.60 18.65
C TYR A 597 28.86 -10.77 18.14
N LEU A 598 28.22 -11.83 17.61
CA LEU A 598 28.91 -13.01 17.10
C LEU A 598 29.75 -12.70 15.86
N LEU A 599 29.29 -11.83 14.96
CA LEU A 599 30.12 -11.37 13.84
C LEU A 599 31.42 -10.72 14.30
N LYS A 600 31.36 -9.87 15.33
CA LYS A 600 32.56 -9.24 15.91
C LYS A 600 33.45 -10.28 16.61
N LYS A 601 32.85 -11.11 17.47
CA LYS A 601 33.55 -12.14 18.25
C LYS A 601 34.31 -13.10 17.33
N ASN A 602 33.70 -13.53 16.24
CA ASN A 602 34.26 -14.50 15.30
C ASN A 602 35.04 -13.84 14.14
N LYS A 603 35.19 -12.50 14.13
CA LYS A 603 35.89 -11.71 13.10
C LYS A 603 35.35 -11.91 11.68
N LEU A 604 34.04 -12.11 11.54
CA LEU A 604 33.36 -12.41 10.27
C LEU A 604 32.83 -11.17 9.54
N THR A 605 33.20 -9.96 9.98
CA THR A 605 32.71 -8.69 9.43
C THR A 605 33.16 -8.39 8.01
N HIS A 606 34.18 -9.10 7.52
CA HIS A 606 34.66 -9.01 6.14
C HIS A 606 33.79 -9.86 5.18
N LYS A 607 33.03 -10.81 5.72
CA LYS A 607 32.22 -11.77 4.95
C LYS A 607 30.72 -11.48 5.05
N TYR A 608 30.24 -11.06 6.21
CA TYR A 608 28.82 -10.76 6.43
C TYR A 608 28.59 -9.33 6.92
N PRO A 609 27.55 -8.65 6.43
CA PRO A 609 27.24 -7.30 6.86
C PRO A 609 26.62 -7.29 8.26
N PHE A 610 26.84 -6.21 9.01
CA PHE A 610 26.10 -5.96 10.25
C PHE A 610 24.62 -5.72 9.96
N ILE A 611 23.78 -6.09 10.92
CA ILE A 611 22.39 -5.65 10.95
C ILE A 611 22.34 -4.23 11.54
N ALA A 612 21.78 -3.29 10.79
CA ALA A 612 21.59 -1.91 11.20
C ALA A 612 20.12 -1.60 11.51
N GLU A 613 19.92 -0.44 12.14
CA GLU A 613 18.59 0.13 12.43
C GLU A 613 17.79 0.29 11.12
N GLY A 614 16.54 -0.19 11.13
CA GLY A 614 15.61 -0.17 10.00
C GLY A 614 15.77 -1.29 8.97
N ASP A 615 16.83 -2.09 9.06
CA ASP A 615 17.05 -3.18 8.10
C ASP A 615 15.93 -4.24 8.20
N LYS A 616 15.62 -4.85 7.07
CA LYS A 616 14.81 -6.08 7.04
C LYS A 616 15.70 -7.28 7.34
N ILE A 617 15.33 -8.04 8.36
CA ILE A 617 16.01 -9.26 8.78
C ILE A 617 15.04 -10.44 8.75
N LYS A 618 15.59 -11.62 8.89
CA LYS A 618 14.87 -12.85 9.22
C LYS A 618 15.26 -13.29 10.62
N PHE A 619 14.35 -13.89 11.37
CA PHE A 619 14.68 -14.44 12.70
C PHE A 619 14.11 -15.84 12.91
N LEU A 620 14.81 -16.60 13.76
CA LEU A 620 14.48 -17.96 14.16
C LEU A 620 14.45 -18.08 15.68
N HIS A 621 13.61 -18.97 16.19
CA HIS A 621 13.59 -19.35 17.60
C HIS A 621 14.79 -20.23 17.97
N LEU A 622 15.29 -20.07 19.19
CA LEU A 622 16.36 -20.88 19.77
C LEU A 622 15.85 -21.65 20.98
N LYS A 623 16.32 -22.88 21.15
CA LYS A 623 16.04 -23.73 22.30
C LYS A 623 16.62 -23.10 23.57
N GLU A 624 15.87 -23.12 24.65
CA GLU A 624 16.33 -22.67 25.97
C GLU A 624 16.46 -23.84 26.95
N PRO A 625 17.52 -23.87 27.78
CA PRO A 625 18.62 -22.89 27.86
C PRO A 625 19.68 -23.10 26.75
N ASN A 626 20.30 -22.01 26.30
CA ASN A 626 21.46 -22.04 25.41
C ASN A 626 22.60 -21.13 25.93
N LEU A 627 23.81 -21.30 25.38
CA LEU A 627 25.02 -20.57 25.77
C LEU A 627 24.85 -19.04 25.69
N TYR A 628 24.01 -18.56 24.78
CA TYR A 628 23.84 -17.13 24.50
C TYR A 628 22.73 -16.48 25.34
N GLN A 629 21.99 -17.27 26.12
CA GLN A 629 20.83 -16.81 26.90
C GLN A 629 19.84 -15.99 26.04
N SER A 630 19.67 -16.39 24.78
CA SER A 630 18.82 -15.69 23.81
C SER A 630 17.72 -16.61 23.32
N THR A 631 16.53 -16.06 23.15
CA THR A 631 15.35 -16.78 22.65
C THR A 631 15.32 -16.87 21.12
N SER A 632 16.23 -16.18 20.42
CA SER A 632 16.23 -16.10 18.97
C SER A 632 17.57 -15.68 18.39
N ILE A 633 17.78 -15.98 17.11
CA ILE A 633 18.85 -15.43 16.27
C ILE A 633 18.24 -14.70 15.08
N SER A 634 18.84 -13.61 14.63
CA SER A 634 18.40 -12.88 13.43
C SER A 634 19.53 -12.73 12.43
N PHE A 635 19.20 -12.63 11.15
CA PHE A 635 20.19 -12.52 10.08
C PHE A 635 19.60 -11.77 8.86
N PRO A 636 20.41 -11.10 8.04
CA PRO A 636 19.90 -10.35 6.89
C PRO A 636 19.37 -11.24 5.75
N THR A 637 20.10 -12.30 5.39
CA THR A 637 19.78 -13.13 4.21
C THR A 637 20.01 -14.59 4.48
N GLN A 638 21.20 -14.93 4.95
CA GLN A 638 21.57 -16.26 5.37
C GLN A 638 22.18 -16.23 6.76
N LEU A 639 22.01 -17.33 7.50
CA LEU A 639 22.67 -17.51 8.78
C LEU A 639 24.13 -17.90 8.51
N PRO A 640 25.12 -17.21 9.10
CA PRO A 640 26.53 -17.59 8.95
C PRO A 640 26.74 -19.02 9.41
N LYS A 641 27.28 -19.87 8.53
CA LYS A 641 27.57 -21.28 8.82
C LYS A 641 28.53 -21.43 10.01
N GLU A 642 29.42 -20.46 10.17
CA GLU A 642 30.43 -20.38 11.24
C GLU A 642 29.82 -20.16 12.64
N PHE A 643 28.52 -19.85 12.73
CA PHE A 643 27.86 -19.75 14.02
C PHE A 643 27.53 -21.12 14.61
N ASP A 644 27.37 -22.16 13.78
CA ASP A 644 27.03 -23.54 14.18
C ASP A 644 25.77 -23.64 15.05
N PHE A 645 24.68 -23.03 14.57
CA PHE A 645 23.41 -22.91 15.32
C PHE A 645 22.46 -24.08 15.10
N ASP A 646 22.74 -25.00 14.18
CA ASP A 646 21.80 -26.04 13.74
C ASP A 646 21.26 -26.90 14.91
N SER A 647 22.11 -27.16 15.92
CA SER A 647 21.72 -27.94 17.11
C SER A 647 20.82 -27.19 18.11
N ILE A 648 20.81 -25.86 18.07
CA ILE A 648 20.08 -25.00 19.01
C ILE A 648 18.90 -24.26 18.38
N LEU A 649 18.68 -24.41 17.07
CA LEU A 649 17.47 -23.92 16.42
C LEU A 649 16.25 -24.71 16.93
N ASP A 650 15.18 -24.00 17.26
CA ASP A 650 13.94 -24.59 17.76
C ASP A 650 12.90 -24.68 16.64
N TYR A 651 12.96 -25.75 15.85
CA TYR A 651 12.01 -25.99 14.75
C TYR A 651 10.59 -26.26 15.26
N ASP A 652 10.44 -26.80 16.47
CA ASP A 652 9.14 -27.10 17.05
C ASP A 652 8.40 -25.80 17.40
N ILE A 653 9.03 -24.91 18.17
CA ILE A 653 8.48 -23.57 18.47
C ILE A 653 8.36 -22.72 17.20
N GLN A 654 9.21 -22.92 16.20
CA GLN A 654 9.13 -22.19 14.93
C GLN A 654 7.92 -22.63 14.09
N PHE A 655 7.49 -23.89 14.20
CA PHE A 655 6.31 -24.44 13.51
C PHE A 655 5.00 -24.10 14.21
N GLU A 656 4.98 -24.17 15.55
CA GLU A 656 3.86 -23.75 16.41
C GLU A 656 3.51 -22.25 16.24
#